data_AF-A0A2I1D0Z1-F1
#
_entry.id   AF-A0A2I1D0Z1-F1
#
_cell.length_a   1.000
_cell.length_b   1.000
_cell.length_c   1.000
_cell.angle_alpha   90.00
_cell.angle_beta   90.00
_cell.angle_gamma   90.00
#
_symmetry.space_group_name_H-M   'P 1'
#
loop_
_entity.id
_entity.type
_entity.pdbx_description
1 polymer ?
#
loop_
_entity_poly.entity_id
_entity_poly.type
_entity_poly.pdbx_seq_one_letter_code
_entity_poly.pdbx_strand_id
1 'polypeptide(L)'
;MAKVIFTPWKDASELLAVRSFFYPAESYDGTDMRSTACAIVAAWKLRGNLPHAVEATALLTDAILHDDAEKNSIFAIRATYSAAFCRFVTALVDSKQPGQRKTMFQRAVDLGLPASFVELRHEATHREPPSLVVLRNATQRSLEWLWGYYWAKADPDAAFLPPPPADADDEDALLVLREAVRDCVRLFLEEGEQQNQQEQQQQQLPARKKRRVQTLMGTSLATRLGSVCREKEGRRAVCGGLVEEGALVPGGRTLDDSMDNTFSRWDPCLQTLTDNCPAFLTSLAEEMVDMLAFTAAKANSKEKDDAYREGIFLWLDHILRSTEWASRRRVLSLVYVRAACEASSGHWMRLLKGVVEEASSSGESLRTAEAVLEADSMQVDGDVDGSARELGKYGWEMDGAWDSRPLGGNHHLVSLSLTPPTKPQSMNIFTALRPTAGLRPCLSPTRFSVSRTPTRLQARTMHVHSIPMWTGKGNNYAYLVTDEPTKQSVIIDPANPPEVAPVLKSQLEAGKIDLTAIVNTHHHWDHAGGNEEMLKIFGKLPVIGGRDCQSATKKPAHGEVFKIGDRISVTALHTPCHTQDSVCYFMQDGDQRVVFTGDTLFIGGCGRFFEGTAAEMHKALNETLASLPDDTKVYPGHEYTKANVKFCATVSQSEPIKKLQAFADQNQQTQGKFTIGDEKLHNVFMRVEDPEIQQKTGKKNPVEVMAALREMKNAM
;
A
#
# COMPACT_ATOMS: atom_id res chain seq x y z
N MET A 1 -35.37 6.69 20.34
CA MET A 1 -35.57 5.24 20.64
C MET A 1 -34.23 4.55 20.46
N ALA A 2 -33.75 3.81 21.45
CA ALA A 2 -32.54 3.01 21.29
C ALA A 2 -32.77 1.96 20.20
N LYS A 3 -31.92 1.95 19.17
CA LYS A 3 -32.00 0.96 18.09
C LYS A 3 -31.38 -0.33 18.63
N VAL A 4 -32.21 -1.26 19.08
CA VAL A 4 -31.76 -2.60 19.51
C VAL A 4 -31.25 -3.34 18.27
N ILE A 5 -29.96 -3.64 18.23
CA ILE A 5 -29.32 -4.41 17.15
C ILE A 5 -29.15 -5.84 17.66
N PHE A 6 -29.86 -6.79 17.04
CA PHE A 6 -29.67 -8.20 17.33
C PHE A 6 -28.43 -8.71 16.58
N THR A 7 -27.43 -9.20 17.32
CA THR A 7 -26.21 -9.79 16.78
C THR A 7 -26.20 -11.30 17.00
N PRO A 8 -25.56 -12.10 16.12
CA PRO A 8 -25.50 -13.55 16.25
C PRO A 8 -24.43 -14.08 17.23
N TRP A 9 -23.51 -13.21 17.65
CA TRP A 9 -22.58 -13.43 18.77
C TRP A 9 -23.18 -12.94 20.08
N LYS A 10 -22.77 -13.58 21.19
CA LYS A 10 -23.31 -13.30 22.53
C LYS A 10 -22.74 -12.01 23.11
N ASP A 11 -21.43 -11.83 22.96
CA ASP A 11 -20.65 -10.71 23.51
C ASP A 11 -19.73 -10.15 22.43
N ALA A 12 -19.45 -8.84 22.44
CA ALA A 12 -18.59 -8.20 21.43
C ALA A 12 -17.17 -8.81 21.37
N SER A 13 -16.69 -9.34 22.49
CA SER A 13 -15.41 -10.06 22.58
C SER A 13 -15.36 -11.32 21.70
N GLU A 14 -16.50 -11.99 21.44
CA GLU A 14 -16.55 -13.13 20.52
C GLU A 14 -16.28 -12.69 19.07
N LEU A 15 -16.80 -11.52 18.67
CA LEU A 15 -16.52 -10.93 17.36
C LEU A 15 -15.04 -10.57 17.21
N LEU A 16 -14.44 -9.99 18.25
CA LEU A 16 -13.02 -9.62 18.25
C LEU A 16 -12.09 -10.85 18.27
N ALA A 17 -12.48 -11.94 18.93
CA ALA A 17 -11.75 -13.20 18.87
C ALA A 17 -11.80 -13.84 17.47
N VAL A 18 -12.96 -13.80 16.81
CA VAL A 18 -13.06 -14.26 15.41
C VAL A 18 -12.26 -13.36 14.47
N ARG A 19 -12.23 -12.04 14.72
CA ARG A 19 -11.37 -11.09 13.99
C ARG A 19 -9.90 -11.51 14.09
N SER A 20 -9.38 -11.83 15.28
CA SER A 20 -7.97 -12.22 15.44
C SER A 20 -7.65 -13.58 14.82
N PHE A 21 -8.63 -14.46 14.62
CA PHE A 21 -8.43 -15.68 13.85
C PHE A 21 -8.36 -15.43 12.34
N PHE A 22 -9.10 -14.47 11.80
CA PHE A 22 -8.99 -14.07 10.39
C PHE A 22 -7.73 -13.24 10.12
N TYR A 23 -7.37 -12.37 11.06
CA TYR A 23 -6.25 -11.44 10.98
C TYR A 23 -5.32 -11.66 12.18
N PRO A 24 -4.54 -12.76 12.20
CA PRO A 24 -3.57 -13.00 13.26
C PRO A 24 -2.48 -11.92 13.23
N ALA A 25 -1.95 -11.58 14.40
CA ALA A 25 -0.83 -10.65 14.52
C ALA A 25 0.42 -11.21 13.80
N GLU A 26 1.30 -10.34 13.32
CA GLU A 26 2.55 -10.72 12.63
C GLU A 26 3.45 -11.63 13.49
N SER A 27 3.33 -11.51 14.81
CA SER A 27 4.07 -12.26 15.83
C SER A 27 3.42 -13.61 16.20
N TYR A 28 2.23 -13.92 15.65
CA TYR A 28 1.50 -15.15 15.94
C TYR A 28 2.18 -16.37 15.30
N ASP A 29 2.74 -17.24 16.14
CA ASP A 29 3.36 -18.52 15.77
C ASP A 29 2.46 -19.74 16.07
N GLY A 30 1.20 -19.48 16.45
CA GLY A 30 0.22 -20.51 16.73
C GLY A 30 -0.35 -21.19 15.48
N THR A 31 -1.15 -22.23 15.69
CA THR A 31 -1.82 -22.96 14.62
C THR A 31 -2.77 -22.05 13.83
N ASP A 32 -2.86 -22.23 12.51
CA ASP A 32 -3.79 -21.47 11.69
C ASP A 32 -5.26 -21.67 12.12
N MET A 33 -5.86 -20.63 12.69
CA MET A 33 -7.22 -20.64 13.22
C MET A 33 -8.28 -20.20 12.19
N ARG A 34 -7.89 -19.87 10.94
CA ARG A 34 -8.81 -19.35 9.92
C ARG A 34 -9.94 -20.32 9.59
N SER A 35 -9.66 -21.62 9.55
CA SER A 35 -10.68 -22.67 9.34
C SER A 35 -11.73 -22.69 10.46
N THR A 36 -11.27 -22.50 11.71
CA THR A 36 -12.14 -22.38 12.88
C THR A 36 -12.97 -21.10 12.81
N ALA A 37 -12.38 -19.98 12.38
CA ALA A 37 -13.09 -18.72 12.18
C ALA A 37 -14.22 -18.85 11.15
N CYS A 38 -13.94 -19.48 9.99
CA CYS A 38 -14.95 -19.78 8.97
C CYS A 38 -16.11 -20.62 9.54
N ALA A 39 -15.80 -21.67 10.31
CA ALA A 39 -16.81 -22.51 10.94
C ALA A 39 -17.68 -21.74 11.96
N ILE A 40 -17.09 -20.84 12.76
CA ILE A 40 -17.83 -19.99 13.70
C ILE A 40 -18.76 -19.04 12.95
N VAL A 41 -18.28 -18.37 11.90
CA VAL A 41 -19.11 -17.48 11.09
C VAL A 41 -20.26 -18.25 10.42
N ALA A 42 -20.00 -19.46 9.92
CA ALA A 42 -21.05 -20.33 9.38
C ALA A 42 -22.11 -20.67 10.44
N ALA A 43 -21.71 -20.97 11.68
CA ALA A 43 -22.64 -21.20 12.78
C ALA A 43 -23.43 -19.94 13.16
N TRP A 44 -22.81 -18.75 13.16
CA TRP A 44 -23.50 -17.49 13.38
C TRP A 44 -24.53 -17.17 12.31
N LYS A 45 -24.27 -17.55 11.06
CA LYS A 45 -25.21 -17.37 9.94
C LYS A 45 -26.52 -18.13 10.15
N LEU A 46 -26.48 -19.25 10.87
CA LEU A 46 -27.68 -20.03 11.22
C LEU A 46 -28.50 -19.37 12.34
N ARG A 47 -27.90 -18.48 13.14
CA ARG A 47 -28.54 -17.83 14.29
C ARG A 47 -29.27 -16.53 13.92
N GLY A 48 -28.91 -15.91 12.81
CA GLY A 48 -29.53 -14.67 12.37
C GLY A 48 -28.74 -13.93 11.30
N ASN A 49 -29.11 -12.66 11.08
CA ASN A 49 -28.45 -11.82 10.09
C ASN A 49 -27.03 -11.45 10.53
N LEU A 50 -26.06 -11.76 9.66
CA LEU A 50 -24.67 -11.36 9.84
C LEU A 50 -24.37 -10.06 9.08
N PRO A 51 -23.48 -9.20 9.61
CA PRO A 51 -22.91 -8.12 8.83
C PRO A 51 -22.21 -8.69 7.59
N HIS A 52 -22.47 -8.10 6.43
CA HIS A 52 -21.95 -8.60 5.16
C HIS A 52 -20.42 -8.63 5.12
N ALA A 53 -19.75 -7.72 5.83
CA ALA A 53 -18.30 -7.71 5.97
C ALA A 53 -17.77 -8.99 6.68
N VAL A 54 -18.46 -9.47 7.71
CA VAL A 54 -18.07 -10.69 8.45
C VAL A 54 -18.24 -11.92 7.57
N GLU A 55 -19.35 -12.01 6.85
CA GLU A 55 -19.61 -13.10 5.90
C GLU A 55 -18.61 -13.08 4.72
N ALA A 56 -18.33 -11.91 4.17
CA ALA A 56 -17.38 -11.76 3.07
C ALA A 56 -15.96 -12.16 3.48
N THR A 57 -15.50 -11.75 4.68
CA THR A 57 -14.20 -12.18 5.21
C THR A 57 -14.12 -13.71 5.33
N ALA A 58 -15.17 -14.36 5.83
CA ALA A 58 -15.20 -15.82 5.92
C ALA A 58 -15.15 -16.49 4.53
N LEU A 59 -15.94 -16.03 3.56
CA LEU A 59 -15.97 -16.60 2.20
C LEU A 59 -14.63 -16.45 1.46
N LEU A 60 -14.01 -15.27 1.57
CA LEU A 60 -12.72 -15.00 0.95
C LEU A 60 -11.59 -15.81 1.62
N THR A 61 -11.65 -15.97 2.94
CA THR A 61 -10.69 -16.80 3.68
C THR A 61 -10.88 -18.29 3.37
N ASP A 62 -12.12 -18.75 3.26
CA ASP A 62 -12.43 -20.13 2.88
C ASP A 62 -11.91 -20.46 1.48
N ALA A 63 -11.99 -19.50 0.53
CA ALA A 63 -11.38 -19.65 -0.79
C ALA A 63 -9.85 -19.81 -0.73
N ILE A 64 -9.16 -19.09 0.17
CA ILE A 64 -7.73 -19.27 0.42
C ILE A 64 -7.43 -20.64 1.01
N LEU A 65 -8.23 -21.11 1.98
CA LEU A 65 -8.05 -22.43 2.57
C LEU A 65 -8.33 -23.57 1.57
N HIS A 66 -9.13 -23.31 0.53
CA HIS A 66 -9.43 -24.25 -0.54
C HIS A 66 -8.38 -24.27 -1.66
N ASP A 67 -7.45 -23.30 -1.66
CA ASP A 67 -6.37 -23.15 -2.64
C ASP A 67 -5.22 -24.14 -2.38
N ASP A 68 -5.53 -25.41 -2.61
CA ASP A 68 -4.61 -26.54 -2.49
C ASP A 68 -4.62 -27.33 -3.80
N ALA A 69 -3.55 -27.18 -4.59
CA ALA A 69 -3.40 -27.81 -5.90
C ALA A 69 -3.24 -29.33 -5.83
N GLU A 70 -2.86 -29.90 -4.67
CA GLU A 70 -2.77 -31.35 -4.48
C GLU A 70 -4.15 -31.96 -4.24
N LYS A 71 -5.06 -31.19 -3.62
CA LYS A 71 -6.40 -31.66 -3.26
C LYS A 71 -7.49 -31.26 -4.25
N ASN A 72 -7.31 -30.15 -4.96
CA ASN A 72 -8.35 -29.54 -5.78
C ASN A 72 -7.86 -29.18 -7.18
N SER A 73 -8.73 -29.38 -8.17
CA SER A 73 -8.44 -28.95 -9.54
C SER A 73 -8.35 -27.42 -9.63
N ILE A 74 -7.51 -26.92 -10.53
CA ILE A 74 -7.38 -25.47 -10.82
C ILE A 74 -8.71 -24.81 -11.16
N PHE A 75 -9.61 -25.53 -11.83
CA PHE A 75 -10.95 -25.06 -12.15
C PHE A 75 -11.79 -24.86 -10.89
N ALA A 76 -11.75 -25.81 -9.95
CA ALA A 76 -12.46 -25.72 -8.68
C ALA A 76 -11.94 -24.54 -7.83
N ILE A 77 -10.62 -24.34 -7.81
CA ILE A 77 -9.99 -23.23 -7.09
C ILE A 77 -10.41 -21.88 -7.71
N ARG A 78 -10.29 -21.72 -9.04
CA ARG A 78 -10.74 -20.51 -9.76
C ARG A 78 -12.23 -20.24 -9.51
N ALA A 79 -13.08 -21.27 -9.60
CA ALA A 79 -14.51 -21.14 -9.36
C ALA A 79 -14.83 -20.69 -7.93
N THR A 80 -14.09 -21.20 -6.94
CA THR A 80 -14.28 -20.88 -5.53
C THR A 80 -13.91 -19.43 -5.24
N TYR A 81 -12.74 -18.98 -5.71
CA TYR A 81 -12.33 -17.59 -5.60
C TYR A 81 -13.29 -16.65 -6.32
N SER A 82 -13.67 -16.96 -7.56
CA SER A 82 -14.65 -16.16 -8.31
C SER A 82 -15.98 -16.05 -7.56
N ALA A 83 -16.51 -17.16 -7.04
CA ALA A 83 -17.76 -17.16 -6.28
C ALA A 83 -17.66 -16.34 -4.98
N ALA A 84 -16.58 -16.51 -4.22
CA ALA A 84 -16.33 -15.75 -2.99
C ALA A 84 -16.21 -14.25 -3.28
N PHE A 85 -15.43 -13.87 -4.28
CA PHE A 85 -15.20 -12.49 -4.70
C PHE A 85 -16.49 -11.84 -5.23
N CYS A 86 -17.23 -12.53 -6.11
CA CYS A 86 -18.50 -12.03 -6.63
C CYS A 86 -19.53 -11.80 -5.51
N ARG A 87 -19.55 -12.68 -4.49
CA ARG A 87 -20.41 -12.50 -3.31
C ARG A 87 -19.99 -11.32 -2.45
N PHE A 88 -18.70 -11.15 -2.18
CA PHE A 88 -18.17 -9.99 -1.45
C PHE A 88 -18.63 -8.67 -2.09
N VAL A 89 -18.38 -8.50 -3.40
CA VAL A 89 -18.75 -7.28 -4.12
C VAL A 89 -20.26 -7.11 -4.20
N THR A 90 -21.00 -8.16 -4.59
CA THR A 90 -22.45 -8.05 -4.77
C THR A 90 -23.16 -7.80 -3.45
N ALA A 91 -22.76 -8.45 -2.34
CA ALA A 91 -23.40 -8.23 -1.05
C ALA A 91 -23.26 -6.79 -0.58
N LEU A 92 -22.05 -6.21 -0.63
CA LEU A 92 -21.80 -4.84 -0.19
C LEU A 92 -22.54 -3.82 -1.05
N VAL A 93 -22.47 -3.99 -2.36
CA VAL A 93 -22.98 -3.03 -3.34
C VAL A 93 -24.50 -3.15 -3.55
N ASP A 94 -25.07 -4.35 -3.38
CA ASP A 94 -26.51 -4.59 -3.56
C ASP A 94 -27.32 -4.43 -2.25
N SER A 95 -26.66 -4.03 -1.15
CA SER A 95 -27.35 -3.74 0.11
C SER A 95 -28.49 -2.73 -0.12
N LYS A 96 -29.72 -3.17 0.14
CA LYS A 96 -30.97 -2.46 -0.19
C LYS A 96 -31.10 -1.15 0.58
N GLN A 97 -30.43 -0.09 0.14
CA GLN A 97 -30.67 1.26 0.65
C GLN A 97 -31.91 1.86 -0.05
N PRO A 98 -32.89 2.40 0.69
CA PRO A 98 -34.04 3.06 0.09
C PRO A 98 -33.60 4.36 -0.61
N GLY A 99 -33.75 4.42 -1.94
CA GLY A 99 -33.35 5.59 -2.74
C GLY A 99 -33.36 5.36 -4.25
N GLN A 100 -32.94 6.38 -5.02
CA GLN A 100 -32.83 6.37 -6.48
C GLN A 100 -32.04 5.15 -7.01
N ARG A 101 -32.43 4.61 -8.18
CA ARG A 101 -31.69 3.53 -8.86
C ARG A 101 -30.28 4.00 -9.22
N LYS A 102 -29.28 3.56 -8.46
CA LYS A 102 -27.84 3.73 -8.73
C LYS A 102 -27.24 2.45 -9.32
N THR A 103 -26.25 2.58 -10.20
CA THR A 103 -25.48 1.44 -10.73
C THR A 103 -24.60 0.81 -9.65
N MET A 104 -24.19 -0.45 -9.84
CA MET A 104 -23.23 -1.13 -8.95
C MET A 104 -21.94 -0.31 -8.78
N PHE A 105 -21.46 0.29 -9.87
CA PHE A 105 -20.28 1.14 -9.86
C PHE A 105 -20.46 2.36 -8.95
N GLN A 106 -21.55 3.11 -9.10
CA GLN A 106 -21.81 4.29 -8.28
C GLN A 106 -21.91 3.95 -6.79
N ARG A 107 -22.53 2.82 -6.48
CA ARG A 107 -22.64 2.34 -5.10
C ARG A 107 -21.29 1.90 -4.52
N ALA A 108 -20.40 1.31 -5.34
CA ALA A 108 -19.05 0.98 -4.91
C ALA A 108 -18.25 2.25 -4.56
N VAL A 109 -18.35 3.30 -5.38
CA VAL A 109 -17.73 4.61 -5.10
C VAL A 109 -18.25 5.20 -3.79
N ASP A 110 -19.57 5.20 -3.58
CA ASP A 110 -20.19 5.71 -2.34
C ASP A 110 -19.69 4.96 -1.08
N LEU A 111 -19.33 3.67 -1.23
CA LEU A 111 -18.79 2.83 -0.15
C LEU A 111 -17.26 2.92 0.00
N GLY A 112 -16.56 3.60 -0.91
CA GLY A 112 -15.10 3.58 -1.00
C GLY A 112 -14.52 2.23 -1.45
N LEU A 113 -15.32 1.37 -2.07
CA LEU A 113 -14.89 0.11 -2.66
C LEU A 113 -14.20 0.38 -4.02
N PRO A 114 -13.00 -0.18 -4.28
CA PRO A 114 -12.30 0.04 -5.54
C PRO A 114 -13.15 -0.33 -6.77
N ALA A 115 -13.18 0.56 -7.77
CA ALA A 115 -13.84 0.34 -9.06
C ALA A 115 -13.40 -0.97 -9.73
N SER A 116 -12.10 -1.28 -9.67
CA SER A 116 -11.52 -2.53 -10.17
C SER A 116 -12.12 -3.80 -9.55
N PHE A 117 -12.72 -3.73 -8.36
CA PHE A 117 -13.43 -4.88 -7.79
C PHE A 117 -14.79 -5.11 -8.44
N VAL A 118 -15.46 -4.05 -8.89
CA VAL A 118 -16.73 -4.16 -9.63
C VAL A 118 -16.48 -4.74 -11.01
N GLU A 119 -15.39 -4.33 -11.66
CA GLU A 119 -14.93 -4.85 -12.96
C GLU A 119 -14.56 -6.32 -12.86
N LEU A 120 -13.70 -6.69 -11.91
CA LEU A 120 -13.30 -8.09 -11.72
C LEU A 120 -14.50 -8.98 -11.37
N ARG A 121 -15.48 -8.46 -10.62
CA ARG A 121 -16.75 -9.17 -10.37
C ARG A 121 -17.56 -9.33 -11.65
N HIS A 122 -17.59 -8.33 -12.53
CA HIS A 122 -18.26 -8.43 -13.82
C HIS A 122 -17.60 -9.50 -14.70
N GLU A 123 -16.27 -9.49 -14.79
CA GLU A 123 -15.46 -10.49 -15.49
C GLU A 123 -15.73 -11.91 -14.96
N ALA A 124 -15.59 -12.12 -13.65
CA ALA A 124 -15.82 -13.42 -13.01
C ALA A 124 -17.26 -13.95 -13.12
N THR A 125 -18.24 -13.09 -13.40
CA THR A 125 -19.65 -13.49 -13.54
C THR A 125 -20.06 -13.74 -14.99
N HIS A 126 -19.54 -12.94 -15.92
CA HIS A 126 -20.05 -12.88 -17.31
C HIS A 126 -19.03 -13.33 -18.36
N ARG A 127 -17.76 -13.48 -18.00
CA ARG A 127 -16.67 -13.91 -18.89
C ARG A 127 -16.06 -15.20 -18.35
N GLU A 128 -14.93 -15.61 -18.93
CA GLU A 128 -14.15 -16.70 -18.37
C GLU A 128 -13.62 -16.31 -16.97
N PRO A 129 -13.59 -17.22 -15.98
CA PRO A 129 -13.05 -16.91 -14.66
C PRO A 129 -11.65 -16.30 -14.77
N PRO A 130 -11.30 -15.26 -14.00
CA PRO A 130 -9.96 -14.68 -14.06
C PRO A 130 -8.87 -15.70 -13.68
N SER A 131 -7.61 -15.39 -13.98
CA SER A 131 -6.49 -16.25 -13.59
C SER A 131 -6.36 -16.36 -12.06
N LEU A 132 -5.79 -17.46 -11.57
CA LEU A 132 -5.57 -17.63 -10.13
C LEU A 132 -4.72 -16.49 -9.53
N VAL A 133 -3.73 -15.99 -10.26
CA VAL A 133 -2.89 -14.86 -9.82
C VAL A 133 -3.74 -13.62 -9.56
N VAL A 134 -4.65 -13.29 -10.50
CA VAL A 134 -5.57 -12.15 -10.36
C VAL A 134 -6.51 -12.37 -9.19
N LEU A 135 -7.10 -13.57 -9.08
CA LEU A 135 -8.06 -13.92 -8.03
C LEU A 135 -7.45 -13.93 -6.62
N ARG A 136 -6.24 -14.48 -6.46
CA ARG A 136 -5.48 -14.46 -5.20
C ARG A 136 -5.18 -13.03 -4.77
N ASN A 137 -4.65 -12.21 -5.68
CA ASN A 137 -4.32 -10.81 -5.40
C ASN A 137 -5.57 -10.00 -5.03
N ALA A 138 -6.65 -10.15 -5.82
CA ALA A 138 -7.90 -9.46 -5.56
C ALA A 138 -8.53 -9.87 -4.22
N THR A 139 -8.43 -11.14 -3.85
CA THR A 139 -8.90 -11.66 -2.57
C THR A 139 -8.12 -11.07 -1.41
N GLN A 140 -6.79 -11.00 -1.52
CA GLN A 140 -5.92 -10.37 -0.53
C GLN A 140 -6.29 -8.90 -0.31
N ARG A 141 -6.37 -8.13 -1.40
CA ARG A 141 -6.77 -6.71 -1.36
C ARG A 141 -8.19 -6.52 -0.81
N SER A 142 -9.08 -7.49 -1.01
CA SER A 142 -10.43 -7.44 -0.46
C SER A 142 -10.43 -7.63 1.05
N LEU A 143 -9.61 -8.54 1.58
CA LEU A 143 -9.44 -8.75 3.02
C LEU A 143 -8.80 -7.53 3.69
N GLU A 144 -7.81 -6.89 3.05
CA GLU A 144 -7.23 -5.62 3.50
C GLU A 144 -8.26 -4.48 3.52
N TRP A 145 -9.07 -4.39 2.47
CA TRP A 145 -10.12 -3.38 2.40
C TRP A 145 -11.19 -3.61 3.47
N LEU A 146 -11.62 -4.87 3.68
CA LEU A 146 -12.57 -5.24 4.72
C LEU A 146 -12.05 -4.91 6.12
N TRP A 147 -10.74 -4.98 6.33
CA TRP A 147 -10.11 -4.53 7.56
C TRP A 147 -10.40 -3.06 7.83
N GLY A 148 -10.01 -2.17 6.91
CA GLY A 148 -10.22 -0.72 7.08
C GLY A 148 -11.71 -0.31 7.03
N TYR A 149 -12.52 -1.01 6.24
CA TYR A 149 -13.94 -0.71 6.09
C TYR A 149 -14.74 -1.07 7.34
N TYR A 150 -14.51 -2.26 7.91
CA TYR A 150 -15.31 -2.83 8.98
C TYR A 150 -14.50 -3.21 10.22
N TRP A 151 -13.51 -4.11 10.11
CA TRP A 151 -12.89 -4.76 11.27
C TRP A 151 -12.08 -3.83 12.18
N ALA A 152 -11.49 -2.78 11.63
CA ALA A 152 -10.80 -1.74 12.38
C ALA A 152 -11.78 -0.88 13.23
N LYS A 153 -13.05 -0.77 12.80
CA LYS A 153 -14.11 0.00 13.45
C LYS A 153 -15.06 -0.86 14.29
N ALA A 154 -14.95 -2.18 14.17
CA ALA A 154 -15.79 -3.14 14.88
C ALA A 154 -15.50 -3.17 16.39
N ASP A 155 -14.43 -2.50 16.82
CA ASP A 155 -14.12 -2.25 18.22
C ASP A 155 -14.66 -0.87 18.63
N PRO A 156 -15.80 -0.80 19.35
CA PRO A 156 -16.35 0.47 19.83
C PRO A 156 -15.42 1.21 20.81
N ASP A 157 -14.42 0.54 21.37
CA ASP A 157 -13.42 1.16 22.25
C ASP A 157 -12.18 1.69 21.50
N ALA A 158 -12.10 1.54 20.16
CA ALA A 158 -10.98 2.06 19.37
C ALA A 158 -11.05 3.57 19.07
N ALA A 159 -12.21 4.20 19.28
CA ALA A 159 -12.42 5.66 19.16
C ALA A 159 -12.12 6.41 20.47
N PHE A 160 -11.05 6.01 21.17
CA PHE A 160 -10.87 6.37 22.58
C PHE A 160 -10.24 7.74 22.85
N LEU A 161 -9.73 8.44 21.83
CA LEU A 161 -9.03 9.70 22.05
C LEU A 161 -9.72 10.87 21.35
N PRO A 162 -10.11 11.93 22.09
CA PRO A 162 -10.41 13.20 21.47
C PRO A 162 -9.15 13.71 20.75
N PRO A 163 -9.25 14.25 19.54
CA PRO A 163 -8.10 14.88 18.90
C PRO A 163 -7.55 15.98 19.82
N PRO A 164 -6.23 16.12 19.96
CA PRO A 164 -5.67 17.21 20.74
C PRO A 164 -6.18 18.54 20.18
N PRO A 165 -6.41 19.56 21.04
CA PRO A 165 -6.77 20.89 20.58
C PRO A 165 -5.76 21.35 19.52
N ALA A 166 -6.24 21.99 18.46
CA ALA A 166 -5.40 22.41 17.32
C ALA A 166 -4.24 23.34 17.69
N ASP A 167 -4.24 23.86 18.93
CA ASP A 167 -3.30 24.84 19.48
C ASP A 167 -2.57 24.34 20.76
N ALA A 168 -2.58 23.04 21.08
CA ALA A 168 -1.90 22.51 22.29
C ALA A 168 -0.41 22.23 22.03
N ASP A 169 0.47 22.64 22.95
CA ASP A 169 1.90 22.31 22.93
C ASP A 169 2.12 20.79 23.14
N ASP A 170 3.24 20.26 22.66
CA ASP A 170 3.55 18.81 22.68
C ASP A 170 3.48 18.17 24.09
N GLU A 171 3.76 18.92 25.16
CA GLU A 171 3.64 18.44 26.54
C GLU A 171 2.18 18.32 27.03
N ASP A 172 1.31 19.25 26.64
CA ASP A 172 -0.11 19.24 27.00
C ASP A 172 -0.85 18.09 26.31
N ALA A 173 -0.51 17.81 25.04
CA ALA A 173 -1.00 16.65 24.32
C ALA A 173 -0.59 15.32 25.00
N LEU A 174 0.65 15.25 25.51
CA LEU A 174 1.14 14.07 26.22
C LEU A 174 0.46 13.87 27.58
N LEU A 175 0.12 14.95 28.29
CA LEU A 175 -0.63 14.90 29.55
C LEU A 175 -2.05 14.38 29.35
N VAL A 176 -2.76 14.86 28.34
CA VAL A 176 -4.11 14.38 27.98
C VAL A 176 -4.08 12.88 27.64
N LEU A 177 -3.08 12.44 26.87
CA LEU A 177 -2.89 11.03 26.55
C LEU A 177 -2.62 10.18 27.80
N ARG A 178 -1.77 10.65 28.71
CA ARG A 178 -1.49 9.95 29.97
C ARG A 178 -2.72 9.84 30.86
N GLU A 179 -3.54 10.89 30.94
CA GLU A 179 -4.80 10.86 31.71
C GLU A 179 -5.80 9.83 31.13
N ALA A 180 -5.95 9.78 29.81
CA ALA A 180 -6.78 8.78 29.14
C ALA A 180 -6.27 7.34 29.38
N VAL A 181 -4.94 7.14 29.40
CA VAL A 181 -4.33 5.84 29.75
C VAL A 181 -4.64 5.47 31.20
N ARG A 182 -4.52 6.40 32.15
CA ARG A 182 -4.87 6.16 33.57
C ARG A 182 -6.32 5.72 33.71
N ASP A 183 -7.24 6.35 33.01
CA ASP A 183 -8.66 5.98 33.04
C ASP A 183 -8.88 4.56 32.51
N CYS A 184 -8.20 4.17 31.42
CA CYS A 184 -8.27 2.80 30.89
C CYS A 184 -7.73 1.77 31.88
N VAL A 185 -6.59 2.08 32.51
CA VAL A 185 -5.96 1.23 33.52
C VAL A 185 -6.88 1.08 34.72
N ARG A 186 -7.45 2.19 35.22
CA ARG A 186 -8.40 2.17 36.35
C ARG A 186 -9.61 1.30 36.05
N LEU A 187 -10.24 1.46 34.89
CA LEU A 187 -11.39 0.63 34.49
C LEU A 187 -11.03 -0.87 34.44
N PHE A 188 -9.86 -1.21 33.89
CA PHE A 188 -9.35 -2.59 33.91
C PHE A 188 -9.12 -3.11 35.33
N LEU A 189 -8.64 -2.25 36.22
CA LEU A 189 -8.43 -2.57 37.63
C LEU A 189 -9.77 -2.85 38.34
N GLU A 190 -10.76 -1.99 38.15
CA GLU A 190 -12.12 -2.11 38.71
C GLU A 190 -12.87 -3.34 38.18
N GLU A 191 -12.80 -3.64 36.88
CA GLU A 191 -13.45 -4.80 36.27
C GLU A 191 -12.95 -6.13 36.86
N GLY A 192 -11.63 -6.24 37.09
CA GLY A 192 -11.07 -7.45 37.71
C GLY A 192 -11.39 -7.58 39.19
N GLU A 193 -11.59 -6.47 39.92
CA GLU A 193 -12.05 -6.51 41.31
C GLU A 193 -13.51 -6.95 41.42
N GLN A 194 -14.39 -6.42 40.56
CA GLN A 194 -15.79 -6.82 40.50
C GLN A 194 -15.95 -8.31 40.17
N GLN A 195 -15.10 -8.85 39.30
CA GLN A 195 -15.06 -10.29 39.02
C GLN A 195 -14.61 -11.10 40.23
N ASN A 196 -13.53 -10.70 40.91
CA ASN A 196 -13.09 -11.39 42.13
C ASN A 196 -14.19 -11.41 43.21
N GLN A 197 -15.00 -10.35 43.32
CA GLN A 197 -16.14 -10.29 44.24
C GLN A 197 -17.31 -11.20 43.81
N GLN A 198 -17.62 -11.26 42.50
CA GLN A 198 -18.63 -12.19 41.97
C GLN A 198 -18.21 -13.66 42.11
N GLU A 199 -16.92 -13.96 41.94
CA GLU A 199 -16.32 -15.29 42.14
C GLU A 199 -16.34 -15.75 43.61
N GLN A 200 -16.26 -14.83 44.57
CA GLN A 200 -16.44 -15.16 45.99
C GLN A 200 -17.90 -15.49 46.34
N GLN A 201 -18.87 -15.00 45.56
CA GLN A 201 -20.30 -15.23 45.79
C GLN A 201 -20.87 -16.43 45.00
N GLN A 202 -20.27 -16.81 43.87
CA GLN A 202 -20.66 -17.98 43.07
C GLN A 202 -19.55 -19.04 43.12
N GLN A 203 -19.85 -20.21 43.68
CA GLN A 203 -18.91 -21.34 43.84
C GLN A 203 -17.95 -21.52 42.64
N GLN A 204 -16.66 -21.45 42.96
CA GLN A 204 -15.46 -21.46 42.09
C GLN A 204 -15.64 -21.97 40.65
N LEU A 205 -15.37 -21.09 39.69
CA LEU A 205 -15.20 -21.43 38.27
C LEU A 205 -13.95 -22.31 38.05
N PRO A 206 -13.97 -23.27 37.09
CA PRO A 206 -12.78 -24.05 36.72
C PRO A 206 -11.61 -23.17 36.25
N ALA A 207 -10.37 -23.50 36.65
CA ALA A 207 -9.15 -22.72 36.34
C ALA A 207 -8.98 -22.37 34.85
N ARG A 208 -9.40 -23.26 33.93
CA ARG A 208 -9.36 -23.03 32.47
C ARG A 208 -10.30 -21.90 32.02
N LYS A 209 -11.46 -21.75 32.65
CA LYS A 209 -12.39 -20.65 32.37
C LYS A 209 -11.85 -19.33 32.93
N LYS A 210 -11.24 -19.36 34.12
CA LYS A 210 -10.59 -18.19 34.74
C LYS A 210 -9.50 -17.61 33.84
N ARG A 211 -8.57 -18.45 33.38
CA ARG A 211 -7.49 -18.05 32.45
C ARG A 211 -8.05 -17.45 31.16
N ARG A 212 -9.11 -18.04 30.59
CA ARG A 212 -9.76 -17.53 29.37
C ARG A 212 -10.39 -16.15 29.55
N VAL A 213 -11.04 -15.90 30.68
CA VAL A 213 -11.65 -14.59 30.99
C VAL A 213 -10.57 -13.53 31.19
N GLN A 214 -9.51 -13.86 31.93
CA GLN A 214 -8.37 -12.95 32.15
C GLN A 214 -7.64 -12.63 30.84
N THR A 215 -7.47 -13.61 29.95
CA THR A 215 -6.98 -13.39 28.60
C THR A 215 -7.90 -12.45 27.81
N LEU A 216 -9.22 -12.67 27.83
CA LEU A 216 -10.18 -11.81 27.09
C LEU A 216 -10.16 -10.36 27.59
N MET A 217 -10.08 -10.15 28.90
CA MET A 217 -9.96 -8.80 29.49
C MET A 217 -8.64 -8.14 29.12
N GLY A 218 -7.53 -8.87 29.24
CA GLY A 218 -6.21 -8.38 28.85
C GLY A 218 -6.14 -8.02 27.36
N THR A 219 -6.72 -8.85 26.48
CA THR A 219 -6.81 -8.56 25.05
C THR A 219 -7.66 -7.34 24.75
N SER A 220 -8.74 -7.10 25.53
CA SER A 220 -9.57 -5.90 25.39
C SER A 220 -8.76 -4.62 25.70
N LEU A 221 -8.10 -4.56 26.86
CA LEU A 221 -7.25 -3.42 27.23
C LEU A 221 -6.10 -3.23 26.24
N ALA A 222 -5.45 -4.31 25.82
CA ALA A 222 -4.38 -4.26 24.84
C ALA A 222 -4.85 -3.75 23.46
N THR A 223 -6.11 -4.00 23.09
CA THR A 223 -6.68 -3.48 21.84
C THR A 223 -6.92 -1.97 21.97
N ARG A 224 -7.45 -1.51 23.10
CA ARG A 224 -7.65 -0.08 23.41
C ARG A 224 -6.34 0.71 23.39
N LEU A 225 -5.30 0.18 24.02
CA LEU A 225 -3.98 0.84 24.11
C LEU A 225 -3.15 0.64 22.82
N GLY A 226 -3.40 -0.42 22.06
CA GLY A 226 -2.59 -0.81 20.91
C GLY A 226 -2.65 0.16 19.72
N SER A 227 -3.75 0.89 19.54
CA SER A 227 -3.84 1.94 18.51
C SER A 227 -2.92 3.13 18.83
N VAL A 228 -2.84 3.50 20.10
CA VAL A 228 -2.01 4.60 20.63
C VAL A 228 -0.52 4.26 20.58
N CYS A 229 -0.16 2.99 20.82
CA CYS A 229 1.23 2.53 20.79
C CYS A 229 1.89 2.53 19.40
N ARG A 230 1.12 2.74 18.32
CA ARG A 230 1.66 2.79 16.95
C ARG A 230 2.55 4.01 16.73
N GLU A 231 2.18 5.15 17.29
CA GLU A 231 2.97 6.38 17.25
C GLU A 231 4.00 6.41 18.38
N LYS A 232 5.13 7.10 18.18
CA LYS A 232 6.24 7.11 19.14
C LYS A 232 5.85 7.82 20.43
N GLU A 233 5.20 8.96 20.32
CA GLU A 233 4.71 9.79 21.42
C GLU A 233 3.61 9.08 22.20
N GLY A 234 2.64 8.49 21.50
CA GLY A 234 1.57 7.69 22.09
C GLY A 234 2.10 6.47 22.85
N ARG A 235 3.06 5.73 22.28
CA ARG A 235 3.72 4.62 22.96
C ARG A 235 4.42 5.05 24.24
N ARG A 236 5.11 6.19 24.24
CA ARG A 236 5.75 6.75 25.43
C ARG A 236 4.73 7.16 26.50
N ALA A 237 3.60 7.73 26.10
CA ALA A 237 2.51 8.06 27.02
C ALA A 237 1.91 6.80 27.68
N VAL A 238 1.68 5.74 26.90
CA VAL A 238 1.17 4.46 27.41
C VAL A 238 2.18 3.81 28.37
N CYS A 239 3.46 3.71 27.99
CA CYS A 239 4.49 3.12 28.85
C CYS A 239 4.64 3.92 30.16
N GLY A 240 4.67 5.25 30.07
CA GLY A 240 4.72 6.12 31.25
C GLY A 240 3.53 5.90 32.18
N GLY A 241 2.30 5.86 31.65
CA GLY A 241 1.09 5.61 32.45
C GLY A 241 1.03 4.23 33.10
N LEU A 242 1.61 3.20 32.46
CA LEU A 242 1.73 1.85 33.05
C LEU A 242 2.75 1.79 34.19
N VAL A 243 3.79 2.62 34.11
CA VAL A 243 4.86 2.76 35.12
C VAL A 243 4.51 3.83 36.16
N GLU A 244 3.23 4.20 36.32
CA GLU A 244 2.76 5.01 37.45
C GLU A 244 2.33 4.14 38.64
N GLU A 245 2.44 4.70 39.85
CA GLU A 245 2.03 4.03 41.09
C GLU A 245 0.53 3.69 41.05
N GLY A 246 0.20 2.41 41.28
CA GLY A 246 -1.17 1.90 41.19
C GLY A 246 -1.53 1.20 39.88
N ALA A 247 -0.69 1.26 38.85
CA ALA A 247 -0.91 0.56 37.58
C ALA A 247 -0.27 -0.85 37.57
N LEU A 248 0.96 -0.98 37.06
CA LEU A 248 1.68 -2.26 37.06
C LEU A 248 2.14 -2.67 38.46
N VAL A 249 2.41 -1.71 39.34
CA VAL A 249 2.72 -1.96 40.75
C VAL A 249 1.52 -1.52 41.58
N PRO A 250 0.89 -2.43 42.34
CA PRO A 250 -0.29 -2.10 43.15
C PRO A 250 -0.01 -0.98 44.15
N GLY A 251 -0.97 -0.07 44.31
CA GLY A 251 -0.90 0.99 45.31
C GLY A 251 -0.95 0.39 46.72
N GLY A 252 -0.01 0.80 47.58
CA GLY A 252 0.07 0.31 48.96
C GLY A 252 0.81 -1.02 49.16
N ARG A 253 1.53 -1.51 48.14
CA ARG A 253 2.45 -2.65 48.27
C ARG A 253 3.49 -2.42 49.38
N THR A 254 3.81 -3.46 50.13
CA THR A 254 4.93 -3.51 51.08
C THR A 254 6.11 -4.30 50.51
N LEU A 255 7.30 -4.12 51.10
CA LEU A 255 8.50 -4.84 50.64
C LEU A 255 8.27 -6.36 50.71
N ASP A 256 8.83 -7.11 49.76
CA ASP A 256 8.75 -8.56 49.65
C ASP A 256 7.36 -9.16 49.36
N ASP A 257 6.33 -8.33 49.14
CA ASP A 257 5.01 -8.82 48.69
C ASP A 257 5.12 -9.51 47.32
N SER A 258 4.51 -10.70 47.17
CA SER A 258 4.47 -11.43 45.90
C SER A 258 3.71 -10.65 44.82
N MET A 259 4.27 -10.64 43.62
CA MET A 259 3.70 -10.02 42.42
C MET A 259 3.03 -11.01 41.48
N ASP A 260 2.95 -12.31 41.81
CA ASP A 260 2.52 -13.37 40.89
C ASP A 260 1.08 -13.17 40.37
N ASN A 261 0.19 -12.68 41.23
CA ASN A 261 -1.18 -12.35 40.83
C ASN A 261 -1.21 -11.15 39.88
N THR A 262 -0.39 -10.13 40.17
CA THR A 262 -0.22 -8.95 39.33
C THR A 262 0.33 -9.32 37.96
N PHE A 263 1.36 -10.18 37.91
CA PHE A 263 1.91 -10.72 36.66
C PHE A 263 0.84 -11.48 35.87
N SER A 264 0.16 -12.44 36.51
CA SER A 264 -0.90 -13.23 35.87
C SER A 264 -2.03 -12.37 35.30
N ARG A 265 -2.31 -11.22 35.93
CA ARG A 265 -3.32 -10.26 35.48
C ARG A 265 -2.86 -9.46 34.27
N TRP A 266 -1.65 -8.96 34.29
CA TRP A 266 -1.15 -8.02 33.29
C TRP A 266 -0.46 -8.69 32.10
N ASP A 267 0.12 -9.87 32.30
CA ASP A 267 0.85 -10.61 31.26
C ASP A 267 0.05 -10.75 29.96
N PRO A 268 -1.23 -11.18 29.95
CA PRO A 268 -1.99 -11.29 28.69
C PRO A 268 -2.13 -9.95 27.95
N CYS A 269 -2.29 -8.84 28.70
CA CYS A 269 -2.40 -7.50 28.13
C CYS A 269 -1.06 -7.04 27.55
N LEU A 270 0.00 -7.09 28.35
CA LEU A 270 1.33 -6.62 27.93
C LEU A 270 1.88 -7.47 26.78
N GLN A 271 1.69 -8.78 26.82
CA GLN A 271 2.07 -9.69 25.74
C GLN A 271 1.31 -9.36 24.45
N THR A 272 0.00 -9.14 24.53
CA THR A 272 -0.81 -8.74 23.37
C THR A 272 -0.36 -7.37 22.82
N LEU A 273 0.03 -6.42 23.69
CA LEU A 273 0.59 -5.13 23.25
C LEU A 273 1.94 -5.29 22.56
N THR A 274 2.84 -6.10 23.11
CA THR A 274 4.12 -6.45 22.48
C THR A 274 3.91 -7.12 21.13
N ASP A 275 2.93 -8.01 21.02
CA ASP A 275 2.62 -8.74 19.79
C ASP A 275 2.11 -7.82 18.69
N ASN A 276 1.29 -6.83 19.06
CA ASN A 276 0.72 -5.84 18.14
C ASN A 276 1.69 -4.69 17.83
N CYS A 277 2.63 -4.40 18.73
CA CYS A 277 3.61 -3.33 18.60
C CYS A 277 4.95 -3.83 19.19
N PRO A 278 5.85 -4.44 18.38
CA PRO A 278 7.11 -4.98 18.89
C PRO A 278 8.00 -3.97 19.63
N ALA A 279 7.94 -2.69 19.21
CA ALA A 279 8.66 -1.59 19.86
C ALA A 279 8.16 -1.30 21.29
N PHE A 280 6.93 -1.71 21.65
CA PHE A 280 6.34 -1.50 22.98
C PHE A 280 7.19 -2.11 24.10
N LEU A 281 7.65 -3.35 23.94
CA LEU A 281 8.38 -4.03 25.01
C LEU A 281 9.70 -3.34 25.34
N THR A 282 10.41 -2.88 24.30
CA THR A 282 11.65 -2.10 24.48
C THR A 282 11.34 -0.76 25.15
N SER A 283 10.35 0.00 24.68
CA SER A 283 9.97 1.28 25.29
C SER A 283 9.48 1.14 26.74
N LEU A 284 8.77 0.06 27.07
CA LEU A 284 8.32 -0.21 28.44
C LEU A 284 9.52 -0.50 29.35
N ALA A 285 10.48 -1.31 28.89
CA ALA A 285 11.70 -1.60 29.64
C ALA A 285 12.56 -0.34 29.86
N GLU A 286 12.66 0.53 28.85
CA GLU A 286 13.35 1.83 28.96
C GLU A 286 12.70 2.72 30.03
N GLU A 287 11.37 2.89 30.01
CA GLU A 287 10.66 3.71 31.02
C GLU A 287 10.74 3.10 32.44
N MET A 288 10.71 1.78 32.59
CA MET A 288 10.94 1.11 33.88
C MET A 288 12.36 1.37 34.41
N VAL A 289 13.35 1.34 33.53
CA VAL A 289 14.75 1.64 33.88
C VAL A 289 14.91 3.11 34.24
N ASP A 290 14.28 4.03 33.52
CA ASP A 290 14.31 5.46 33.84
C ASP A 290 13.70 5.75 35.21
N MET A 291 12.62 5.05 35.57
CA MET A 291 12.03 5.12 36.91
C MET A 291 13.05 4.70 37.97
N LEU A 292 13.74 3.57 37.77
CA LEU A 292 14.73 3.06 38.72
C LEU A 292 15.99 3.94 38.80
N ALA A 293 16.48 4.44 37.68
CA ALA A 293 17.79 5.08 37.56
C ALA A 293 17.77 6.60 37.81
N PHE A 294 16.72 7.30 37.37
CA PHE A 294 16.74 8.77 37.25
C PHE A 294 15.63 9.49 38.03
N THR A 295 14.60 8.77 38.47
CA THR A 295 13.58 9.38 39.35
C THR A 295 14.11 9.47 40.78
N ALA A 296 13.85 10.56 41.51
CA ALA A 296 14.29 10.69 42.90
C ALA A 296 13.46 9.82 43.86
N ALA A 297 14.08 9.21 44.88
CA ALA A 297 13.35 8.46 45.90
C ALA A 297 12.46 9.40 46.75
N LYS A 298 11.34 8.89 47.29
CA LYS A 298 10.47 9.66 48.19
C LYS A 298 11.30 10.19 49.37
N ALA A 299 11.21 11.50 49.63
CA ALA A 299 11.95 12.16 50.70
C ALA A 299 11.70 11.41 52.04
N ASN A 300 12.78 10.92 52.66
CA ASN A 300 12.84 10.10 53.88
C ASN A 300 12.84 8.57 53.74
N SER A 301 12.89 7.99 52.54
CA SER A 301 13.11 6.54 52.34
C SER A 301 14.56 6.25 51.94
N LYS A 302 15.18 5.20 52.50
CA LYS A 302 16.41 4.65 51.91
C LYS A 302 16.02 3.96 50.61
N GLU A 303 16.79 4.16 49.54
CA GLU A 303 16.47 3.66 48.19
C GLU A 303 16.12 2.15 48.15
N LYS A 304 16.76 1.35 49.02
CA LYS A 304 16.52 -0.10 49.17
C LYS A 304 15.21 -0.47 49.87
N ASP A 305 14.58 0.47 50.56
CA ASP A 305 13.36 0.27 51.33
C ASP A 305 12.13 0.83 50.56
N ASP A 306 12.27 1.05 49.24
CA ASP A 306 11.22 1.56 48.35
C ASP A 306 10.47 0.40 47.67
N ALA A 307 9.32 0.03 48.24
CA ALA A 307 8.47 -1.06 47.77
C ALA A 307 7.92 -0.85 46.34
N TYR A 308 7.85 0.41 45.87
CA TYR A 308 7.44 0.70 44.50
C TYR A 308 8.54 0.35 43.50
N ARG A 309 9.78 0.76 43.81
CA ARG A 309 10.96 0.43 42.99
C ARG A 309 11.24 -1.05 42.96
N GLU A 310 11.09 -1.74 44.09
CA GLU A 310 11.15 -3.19 44.13
C GLU A 310 10.13 -3.81 43.17
N GLY A 311 8.88 -3.32 43.16
CA GLY A 311 7.84 -3.79 42.24
C GLY A 311 8.19 -3.61 40.76
N ILE A 312 8.79 -2.47 40.37
CA ILE A 312 9.26 -2.25 39.00
C ILE A 312 10.47 -3.14 38.66
N PHE A 313 11.40 -3.31 39.60
CA PHE A 313 12.50 -4.27 39.44
C PHE A 313 11.98 -5.69 39.22
N LEU A 314 11.01 -6.15 40.00
CA LEU A 314 10.39 -7.47 39.88
C LEU A 314 9.68 -7.66 38.52
N TRP A 315 9.11 -6.60 37.93
CA TRP A 315 8.55 -6.65 36.58
C TRP A 315 9.63 -6.83 35.50
N LEU A 316 10.71 -6.05 35.57
CA LEU A 316 11.85 -6.24 34.67
C LEU A 316 12.44 -7.64 34.80
N ASP A 317 12.54 -8.12 36.04
CA ASP A 317 13.01 -9.46 36.35
C ASP A 317 12.14 -10.56 35.73
N HIS A 318 10.82 -10.44 35.89
CA HIS A 318 9.82 -11.34 35.30
C HIS A 318 9.92 -11.37 33.77
N ILE A 319 10.01 -10.20 33.13
CA ILE A 319 10.18 -10.10 31.67
C ILE A 319 11.47 -10.79 31.20
N LEU A 320 12.57 -10.60 31.94
CA LEU A 320 13.89 -11.11 31.57
C LEU A 320 14.09 -12.60 31.87
N ARG A 321 13.45 -13.16 32.90
CA ARG A 321 13.76 -14.53 33.37
C ARG A 321 12.61 -15.52 33.30
N SER A 322 11.35 -15.08 33.26
CA SER A 322 10.21 -16.00 33.27
C SER A 322 10.06 -16.80 31.98
N THR A 323 9.39 -17.95 32.05
CA THR A 323 9.11 -18.77 30.86
C THR A 323 8.01 -18.16 29.98
N GLU A 324 7.14 -17.37 30.60
CA GLU A 324 5.99 -16.69 30.04
C GLU A 324 6.41 -15.66 28.97
N TRP A 325 7.58 -15.04 29.16
CA TRP A 325 8.12 -14.01 28.28
C TRP A 325 9.19 -14.51 27.30
N ALA A 326 9.57 -15.79 27.36
CA ALA A 326 10.68 -16.35 26.57
C ALA A 326 10.56 -16.09 25.06
N SER A 327 9.37 -16.27 24.46
CA SER A 327 9.16 -16.05 23.03
C SER A 327 9.20 -14.57 22.62
N ARG A 328 8.96 -13.65 23.54
CA ARG A 328 8.88 -12.20 23.30
C ARG A 328 10.16 -11.46 23.69
N ARG A 329 11.03 -12.05 24.50
CA ARG A 329 12.38 -11.51 24.76
C ARG A 329 13.20 -11.28 23.51
N ARG A 330 12.94 -12.02 22.42
CA ARG A 330 13.62 -11.84 21.12
C ARG A 330 13.46 -10.46 20.49
N VAL A 331 12.39 -9.71 20.85
CA VAL A 331 12.15 -8.34 20.35
C VAL A 331 12.57 -7.25 21.34
N LEU A 332 13.06 -7.63 22.52
CA LEU A 332 13.53 -6.70 23.54
C LEU A 332 14.99 -6.32 23.27
N SER A 333 15.24 -5.02 23.04
CA SER A 333 16.60 -4.47 23.01
C SER A 333 17.06 -4.14 24.43
N LEU A 334 18.22 -4.70 24.84
CA LEU A 334 18.84 -4.42 26.14
C LEU A 334 19.95 -3.37 26.09
N VAL A 335 20.17 -2.75 24.93
CA VAL A 335 21.28 -1.78 24.73
C VAL A 335 21.16 -0.62 25.71
N TYR A 336 19.98 0.00 25.79
CA TYR A 336 19.73 1.11 26.71
C TYR A 336 19.79 0.66 28.18
N VAL A 337 19.16 -0.48 28.50
CA VAL A 337 19.14 -1.06 29.85
C VAL A 337 20.56 -1.27 30.38
N ARG A 338 21.46 -1.83 29.57
CA ARG A 338 22.88 -2.01 29.94
C ARG A 338 23.59 -0.68 30.19
N ALA A 339 23.42 0.29 29.30
CA ALA A 339 24.02 1.62 29.45
C ALA A 339 23.55 2.32 30.74
N ALA A 340 22.26 2.22 31.07
CA ALA A 340 21.71 2.78 32.30
C ALA A 340 22.22 2.06 33.56
N CYS A 341 22.38 0.73 33.52
CA CYS A 341 23.00 -0.05 34.59
C CYS A 341 24.48 0.29 34.83
N GLU A 342 25.20 0.75 33.80
CA GLU A 342 26.58 1.25 33.94
C GLU A 342 26.62 2.67 34.49
N ALA A 343 25.67 3.52 34.10
CA ALA A 343 25.60 4.92 34.50
C ALA A 343 25.08 5.14 35.92
N SER A 344 24.23 4.25 36.45
CA SER A 344 23.61 4.38 37.77
C SER A 344 24.07 3.31 38.76
N SER A 345 24.39 3.72 39.99
CA SER A 345 24.88 2.83 41.07
C SER A 345 23.82 2.48 42.12
N GLY A 346 22.56 2.82 41.85
CA GLY A 346 21.41 2.56 42.71
C GLY A 346 21.27 1.09 43.11
N HIS A 347 20.61 0.81 44.24
CA HIS A 347 20.46 -0.55 44.76
C HIS A 347 19.80 -1.48 43.74
N TRP A 348 18.67 -1.05 43.18
CA TRP A 348 17.89 -1.81 42.20
C TRP A 348 18.60 -1.91 40.85
N MET A 349 19.34 -0.87 40.44
CA MET A 349 20.14 -0.89 39.21
C MET A 349 21.29 -1.89 39.28
N ARG A 350 21.90 -2.08 40.47
CA ARG A 350 22.91 -3.13 40.69
C ARG A 350 22.33 -4.54 40.62
N LEU A 351 21.12 -4.75 41.15
CA LEU A 351 20.42 -6.04 41.04
C LEU A 351 20.06 -6.32 39.58
N LEU A 352 19.51 -5.33 38.86
CA LEU A 352 19.17 -5.44 37.45
C LEU A 352 20.40 -5.75 36.59
N LYS A 353 21.55 -5.15 36.90
CA LYS A 353 22.81 -5.46 36.21
C LYS A 353 23.15 -6.95 36.29
N GLY A 354 23.01 -7.57 37.46
CA GLY A 354 23.22 -9.01 37.62
C GLY A 354 22.24 -9.84 36.77
N VAL A 355 20.96 -9.47 36.76
CA VAL A 355 19.93 -10.15 35.95
C VAL A 355 20.24 -10.06 34.45
N VAL A 356 20.67 -8.90 33.96
CA VAL A 356 21.00 -8.68 32.53
C VAL A 356 22.27 -9.42 32.13
N GLU A 357 23.28 -9.48 33.00
CA GLU A 357 24.52 -10.24 32.76
C GLU A 357 24.25 -11.76 32.71
N GLU A 358 23.42 -12.27 33.63
CA GLU A 358 22.98 -13.67 33.63
C GLU A 358 22.18 -14.03 32.37
N ALA A 359 21.20 -13.20 31.99
CA ALA A 359 20.40 -13.38 30.78
C ALA A 359 21.24 -13.34 29.48
N SER A 360 22.42 -12.70 29.51
CA SER A 360 23.34 -12.64 28.37
C SER A 360 24.24 -13.87 28.27
N SER A 361 24.48 -14.57 29.40
CA SER A 361 25.35 -15.75 29.48
C SER A 361 24.64 -17.07 29.17
N SER A 362 23.31 -17.10 29.23
CA SER A 362 22.48 -18.29 28.98
C SER A 362 22.31 -18.68 27.51
N GLY A 363 22.93 -17.96 26.57
CA GLY A 363 22.99 -18.34 25.15
C GLY A 363 21.69 -18.15 24.36
N GLU A 364 20.66 -17.51 24.92
CA GLU A 364 19.53 -17.00 24.13
C GLU A 364 20.05 -15.86 23.24
N SER A 365 20.05 -16.06 21.91
CA SER A 365 20.56 -15.12 20.91
C SER A 365 19.81 -13.77 20.96
N LEU A 366 20.20 -12.89 21.88
CA LEU A 366 19.80 -11.49 21.97
C LEU A 366 20.45 -10.74 20.81
N ARG A 367 19.65 -10.39 19.80
CA ARG A 367 20.12 -9.70 18.59
C ARG A 367 20.74 -8.35 18.95
N THR A 368 21.99 -8.14 18.59
CA THR A 368 22.54 -6.80 18.38
C THR A 368 21.92 -6.22 17.10
N ALA A 369 21.78 -4.90 17.04
CA ALA A 369 21.05 -4.19 15.98
C ALA A 369 21.56 -4.42 14.54
N GLU A 370 22.68 -5.11 14.35
CA GLU A 370 23.29 -5.42 13.04
C GLU A 370 22.77 -6.73 12.40
N ALA A 371 22.16 -7.65 13.16
CA ALA A 371 21.80 -8.99 12.64
C ALA A 371 20.47 -9.07 11.86
N VAL A 372 19.84 -7.94 11.53
CA VAL A 372 18.54 -7.91 10.81
C VAL A 372 18.70 -8.00 9.28
N LEU A 373 19.93 -8.02 8.75
CA LEU A 373 20.18 -7.92 7.31
C LEU A 373 20.69 -9.18 6.59
N GLU A 374 20.94 -10.32 7.25
CA GLU A 374 21.68 -11.43 6.59
C GLU A 374 21.12 -12.86 6.67
N ALA A 375 19.93 -13.12 7.23
CA ALA A 375 19.46 -14.52 7.39
C ALA A 375 18.22 -14.85 6.56
N ASP A 376 18.41 -15.13 5.26
CA ASP A 376 17.47 -15.97 4.50
C ASP A 376 18.22 -16.80 3.42
N SER A 377 18.81 -17.92 3.85
CA SER A 377 19.17 -19.04 2.95
C SER A 377 19.52 -20.30 3.74
N MET A 378 18.59 -21.26 3.88
CA MET A 378 18.93 -22.68 4.03
C MET A 378 17.84 -23.57 3.41
N GLN A 379 18.26 -24.42 2.47
CA GLN A 379 17.47 -25.47 1.81
C GLN A 379 17.41 -26.75 2.66
N VAL A 380 16.36 -27.57 2.47
CA VAL A 380 16.31 -28.97 2.92
C VAL A 380 15.74 -29.86 1.81
N ASP A 381 16.50 -30.89 1.45
CA ASP A 381 16.21 -31.96 0.49
C ASP A 381 15.28 -33.04 1.08
N GLY A 382 14.46 -33.66 0.22
CA GLY A 382 13.69 -34.86 0.53
C GLY A 382 13.06 -35.50 -0.72
N ASP A 383 13.61 -36.64 -1.13
CA ASP A 383 13.36 -37.37 -2.38
C ASP A 383 12.28 -38.45 -2.22
N VAL A 384 11.22 -38.46 -3.06
CA VAL A 384 10.41 -39.68 -3.38
C VAL A 384 9.86 -39.59 -4.81
N ASP A 385 10.38 -40.51 -5.63
CA ASP A 385 10.17 -40.74 -7.06
C ASP A 385 8.89 -41.52 -7.39
N GLY A 386 8.41 -41.38 -8.63
CA GLY A 386 7.65 -42.44 -9.30
C GLY A 386 6.53 -41.98 -10.24
N SER A 387 5.63 -41.10 -9.78
CA SER A 387 4.38 -40.78 -10.50
C SER A 387 4.24 -39.33 -10.95
N ALA A 388 5.13 -38.42 -10.51
CA ALA A 388 5.09 -36.99 -10.84
C ALA A 388 5.70 -36.63 -12.21
N ARG A 389 6.51 -37.51 -12.81
CA ARG A 389 7.28 -37.23 -14.04
C ARG A 389 6.46 -37.25 -15.33
N GLU A 390 5.22 -37.75 -15.32
CA GLU A 390 4.35 -37.70 -16.51
C GLU A 390 3.52 -36.42 -16.63
N LEU A 391 3.35 -35.64 -15.56
CA LEU A 391 2.51 -34.43 -15.56
C LEU A 391 3.24 -33.16 -16.02
N GLY A 392 4.58 -33.10 -15.88
CA GLY A 392 5.39 -31.96 -16.33
C GLY A 392 5.36 -31.71 -17.85
N LYS A 393 4.90 -32.68 -18.65
CA LYS A 393 4.77 -32.55 -20.12
C LYS A 393 3.65 -31.59 -20.55
N TYR A 394 2.80 -31.14 -19.62
CA TYR A 394 1.68 -30.22 -19.86
C TYR A 394 1.82 -28.84 -19.17
N GLY A 395 3.02 -28.48 -18.69
CA GLY A 395 3.29 -27.14 -18.16
C GLY A 395 2.97 -26.95 -16.66
N TRP A 396 3.12 -28.00 -15.86
CA TRP A 396 2.92 -27.94 -14.41
C TRP A 396 4.27 -27.75 -13.70
N GLU A 397 4.51 -26.56 -13.16
CA GLU A 397 5.51 -26.33 -12.12
C GLU A 397 4.87 -26.63 -10.76
N MET A 398 5.42 -27.62 -10.04
CA MET A 398 5.14 -27.83 -8.63
C MET A 398 6.09 -26.95 -7.83
N ASP A 399 5.81 -25.65 -7.79
CA ASP A 399 6.40 -24.80 -6.77
C ASP A 399 5.67 -25.06 -5.46
N GLY A 400 6.46 -25.32 -4.42
CA GLY A 400 6.04 -25.85 -3.12
C GLY A 400 4.92 -25.07 -2.44
N ALA A 401 4.31 -25.74 -1.47
CA ALA A 401 3.25 -25.25 -0.59
C ALA A 401 3.19 -23.72 -0.50
N TRP A 402 2.10 -23.15 -1.03
CA TRP A 402 1.82 -21.72 -1.00
C TRP A 402 1.91 -21.21 0.44
N ASP A 403 2.77 -20.21 0.63
CA ASP A 403 3.05 -19.61 1.91
C ASP A 403 1.83 -18.86 2.44
N SER A 404 1.27 -19.39 3.53
CA SER A 404 0.04 -18.93 4.15
C SER A 404 0.22 -17.76 5.13
N ARG A 405 1.35 -17.04 5.05
CA ARG A 405 1.77 -15.99 6.01
C ARG A 405 0.74 -14.83 6.15
N PRO A 406 0.62 -14.22 7.36
CA PRO A 406 -0.45 -13.27 7.70
C PRO A 406 -0.42 -11.94 6.93
N LEU A 407 -1.60 -11.34 6.79
CA LEU A 407 -1.90 -10.01 6.25
C LEU A 407 -1.38 -8.81 7.09
N GLY A 408 -0.27 -8.98 7.80
CA GLY A 408 0.38 -7.90 8.54
C GLY A 408 1.72 -7.60 7.89
N GLY A 409 1.87 -6.41 7.32
CA GLY A 409 3.17 -5.91 6.87
C GLY A 409 3.12 -5.31 5.48
N ASN A 410 2.48 -4.15 5.34
CA ASN A 410 2.88 -3.06 4.44
C ASN A 410 1.95 -1.85 4.64
N HIS A 411 2.01 -1.24 5.82
CA HIS A 411 1.40 0.07 6.08
C HIS A 411 2.49 1.15 6.13
N HIS A 412 2.93 1.62 4.96
CA HIS A 412 3.56 2.94 4.87
C HIS A 412 2.46 4.00 4.82
N LEU A 413 2.18 4.61 5.97
CA LEU A 413 1.46 5.88 6.05
C LEU A 413 2.38 6.97 5.48
N VAL A 414 1.98 7.53 4.34
CA VAL A 414 2.55 8.78 3.81
C VAL A 414 2.05 9.91 4.71
N SER A 415 2.90 10.37 5.63
CA SER A 415 2.69 11.62 6.37
C SER A 415 2.99 12.80 5.44
N LEU A 416 1.96 13.55 5.07
CA LEU A 416 2.06 14.84 4.40
C LEU A 416 2.31 15.92 5.47
N SER A 417 3.58 16.28 5.69
CA SER A 417 3.92 17.48 6.47
C SER A 417 3.81 18.73 5.58
N LEU A 418 2.75 19.51 5.80
CA LEU A 418 2.61 20.86 5.29
C LEU A 418 3.40 21.81 6.21
N THR A 419 4.57 22.27 5.79
CA THR A 419 5.25 23.40 6.44
C THR A 419 4.68 24.74 5.91
N PRO A 420 4.23 25.67 6.76
CA PRO A 420 3.79 26.99 6.32
C PRO A 420 4.99 27.93 6.00
N PRO A 421 4.83 28.90 5.09
CA PRO A 421 5.91 29.81 4.71
C PRO A 421 6.12 30.95 5.72
N THR A 422 7.37 31.14 6.14
CA THR A 422 7.81 32.30 6.92
C THR A 422 7.86 33.57 6.07
N LYS A 423 7.32 34.67 6.61
CA LYS A 423 7.31 36.04 6.04
C LYS A 423 8.73 36.65 5.93
N PRO A 424 8.93 37.65 5.05
CA PRO A 424 10.24 38.23 4.76
C PRO A 424 10.63 39.32 5.77
N GLN A 425 11.91 39.36 6.15
CA GLN A 425 12.50 40.48 6.87
C GLN A 425 13.06 41.51 5.88
N SER A 426 12.60 42.75 6.06
CA SER A 426 13.07 43.98 5.46
C SER A 426 14.44 44.39 6.01
N MET A 427 15.35 44.85 5.15
CA MET A 427 16.40 45.79 5.53
C MET A 427 16.44 46.95 4.52
N ASN A 428 16.08 48.13 5.03
CA ASN A 428 16.31 49.44 4.42
C ASN A 428 17.77 49.84 4.62
N ILE A 429 18.40 50.39 3.58
CA ILE A 429 19.49 51.37 3.72
C ILE A 429 19.22 52.53 2.75
N PHE A 430 19.00 53.72 3.34
CA PHE A 430 19.05 55.04 2.70
C PHE A 430 20.49 55.28 2.17
N THR A 431 20.79 56.03 1.10
CA THR A 431 20.64 57.49 1.02
C THR A 431 21.13 58.01 -0.35
N ALA A 432 20.38 58.98 -0.89
CA ALA A 432 20.65 60.07 -1.85
C ALA A 432 21.96 60.15 -2.67
N LEU A 433 21.82 60.49 -3.97
CA LEU A 433 22.03 61.86 -4.50
C LEU A 433 21.88 61.89 -6.04
N ARG A 434 21.07 62.83 -6.55
CA ARG A 434 21.10 63.40 -7.91
C ARG A 434 22.19 64.50 -7.94
N PRO A 435 22.82 64.86 -9.09
CA PRO A 435 22.13 65.74 -10.06
C PRO A 435 22.57 65.68 -11.55
N THR A 436 21.61 66.10 -12.39
CA THR A 436 21.67 66.93 -13.61
C THR A 436 22.64 66.66 -14.79
N ALA A 437 21.98 66.43 -15.95
CA ALA A 437 22.10 67.17 -17.23
C ALA A 437 23.40 67.15 -18.06
N GLY A 438 23.24 66.85 -19.36
CA GLY A 438 24.12 67.42 -20.39
C GLY A 438 24.32 66.60 -21.67
N LEU A 439 23.61 67.01 -22.74
CA LEU A 439 24.08 67.13 -24.13
C LEU A 439 24.28 65.89 -25.03
N ARG A 440 23.53 65.91 -26.15
CA ARG A 440 23.85 65.32 -27.48
C ARG A 440 24.73 66.32 -28.28
N PRO A 441 25.53 65.94 -29.31
CA PRO A 441 25.00 65.70 -30.66
C PRO A 441 25.72 64.67 -31.59
N CYS A 442 24.92 64.22 -32.57
CA CYS A 442 25.07 63.66 -33.92
C CYS A 442 26.40 63.31 -34.63
N LEU A 443 26.22 62.39 -35.62
CA LEU A 443 26.93 62.09 -36.91
C LEU A 443 27.65 60.73 -36.90
N SER A 444 27.60 59.82 -37.87
CA SER A 444 26.90 59.60 -39.15
C SER A 444 27.14 58.11 -39.58
N PRO A 445 26.62 57.58 -40.70
CA PRO A 445 26.30 56.14 -40.84
C PRO A 445 27.39 55.30 -41.51
N THR A 446 27.57 54.04 -41.06
CA THR A 446 28.33 53.02 -41.79
C THR A 446 27.40 51.92 -42.29
N ARG A 447 27.35 51.77 -43.61
CA ARG A 447 26.63 50.71 -44.34
C ARG A 447 27.27 49.36 -44.00
N PHE A 448 26.48 48.40 -43.52
CA PHE A 448 26.82 46.99 -43.58
C PHE A 448 25.86 46.27 -44.52
N SER A 449 26.43 45.53 -45.46
CA SER A 449 25.75 44.72 -46.46
C SER A 449 24.96 43.60 -45.78
N VAL A 450 23.66 43.51 -46.06
CA VAL A 450 22.84 42.37 -45.68
C VAL A 450 23.15 41.21 -46.63
N SER A 451 24.00 40.28 -46.18
CA SER A 451 23.98 38.92 -46.72
C SER A 451 22.71 38.25 -46.19
N ARG A 452 21.69 38.13 -47.04
CA ARG A 452 20.51 37.30 -46.77
C ARG A 452 20.93 35.83 -46.83
N THR A 453 21.39 35.30 -45.71
CA THR A 453 21.19 33.88 -45.43
C THR A 453 19.68 33.67 -45.24
N PRO A 454 19.06 32.64 -45.84
CA PRO A 454 17.67 32.36 -45.55
C PRO A 454 17.62 31.93 -44.09
N THR A 455 17.06 32.78 -43.24
CA THR A 455 16.69 32.42 -41.89
C THR A 455 15.74 31.23 -42.04
N ARG A 456 16.23 30.02 -41.72
CA ARG A 456 15.37 28.85 -41.51
C ARG A 456 14.40 29.31 -40.43
N LEU A 457 13.16 29.64 -40.82
CA LEU A 457 12.07 29.87 -39.89
C LEU A 457 12.17 28.73 -38.88
N GLN A 458 12.45 29.05 -37.61
CA GLN A 458 12.37 28.08 -36.53
C GLN A 458 10.94 27.58 -36.59
N ALA A 459 10.74 26.41 -37.21
CA ALA A 459 9.43 25.81 -37.34
C ALA A 459 8.95 25.62 -35.91
N ARG A 460 7.96 26.39 -35.48
CA ARG A 460 7.32 26.21 -34.18
C ARG A 460 6.73 24.80 -34.18
N THR A 461 6.92 24.06 -33.11
CA THR A 461 6.76 22.59 -33.10
C THR A 461 5.59 22.17 -32.24
N MET A 462 5.01 21.02 -32.53
CA MET A 462 4.17 20.27 -31.60
C MET A 462 4.87 20.18 -30.24
N HIS A 463 4.16 20.62 -29.19
CA HIS A 463 4.67 20.56 -27.83
C HIS A 463 3.94 19.47 -27.04
N VAL A 464 4.70 18.51 -26.50
CA VAL A 464 4.17 17.43 -25.64
C VAL A 464 4.64 17.68 -24.22
N HIS A 465 3.70 17.86 -23.30
CA HIS A 465 3.96 18.01 -21.87
C HIS A 465 3.42 16.78 -21.13
N SER A 466 4.33 16.00 -20.54
CA SER A 466 3.98 14.87 -19.67
C SER A 466 3.55 15.37 -18.30
N ILE A 467 2.42 14.87 -17.82
CA ILE A 467 1.88 15.14 -16.49
C ILE A 467 1.87 13.79 -15.76
N PRO A 468 2.84 13.54 -14.87
CA PRO A 468 2.84 12.33 -14.06
C PRO A 468 1.66 12.34 -13.09
N MET A 469 0.97 11.20 -12.97
CA MET A 469 -0.14 11.01 -12.05
C MET A 469 0.27 10.00 -10.97
N TRP A 470 0.92 10.49 -9.90
CA TRP A 470 1.62 9.66 -8.89
C TRP A 470 0.96 9.66 -7.51
N THR A 471 0.02 10.57 -7.24
CA THR A 471 -0.77 10.57 -6.00
C THR A 471 -2.01 9.69 -6.08
N GLY A 472 -2.45 9.31 -7.29
CA GLY A 472 -3.37 8.19 -7.52
C GLY A 472 -2.67 6.84 -7.33
N LYS A 473 -3.42 5.74 -7.14
CA LYS A 473 -2.85 4.38 -7.02
C LYS A 473 -2.26 3.87 -8.36
N GLY A 474 -1.23 4.51 -8.92
CA GLY A 474 -0.60 4.12 -10.18
C GLY A 474 0.65 4.93 -10.56
N ASN A 475 1.43 4.41 -11.52
CA ASN A 475 2.58 5.07 -12.14
C ASN A 475 2.18 5.66 -13.51
N ASN A 476 1.05 6.35 -13.59
CA ASN A 476 0.42 6.72 -14.87
C ASN A 476 0.95 8.06 -15.42
N TYR A 477 0.81 8.25 -16.73
CA TYR A 477 1.05 9.52 -17.40
C TYR A 477 -0.22 10.03 -18.11
N ALA A 478 -0.50 11.31 -17.94
CA ALA A 478 -1.34 12.06 -18.87
C ALA A 478 -0.44 12.92 -19.79
N TYR A 479 -0.91 13.23 -21.00
CA TYR A 479 -0.14 14.00 -21.97
C TYR A 479 -0.92 15.18 -22.53
N LEU A 480 -0.46 16.40 -22.26
CA LEU A 480 -0.96 17.60 -22.90
C LEU A 480 -0.19 17.82 -24.21
N VAL A 481 -0.89 17.75 -25.34
CA VAL A 481 -0.33 17.99 -26.67
C VAL A 481 -0.89 19.30 -27.21
N THR A 482 0.00 20.20 -27.64
CA THR A 482 -0.36 21.54 -28.10
C THR A 482 0.23 21.82 -29.49
N ASP A 483 -0.62 22.28 -30.41
CA ASP A 483 -0.17 22.94 -31.64
C ASP A 483 0.25 24.37 -31.30
N GLU A 484 1.56 24.63 -31.23
CA GLU A 484 2.08 25.90 -30.71
C GLU A 484 1.52 27.15 -31.44
N PRO A 485 1.38 27.19 -32.77
CA PRO A 485 0.84 28.36 -33.47
C PRO A 485 -0.61 28.68 -33.13
N THR A 486 -1.51 27.68 -33.10
CA THR A 486 -2.94 27.90 -32.83
C THR A 486 -3.29 27.84 -31.35
N LYS A 487 -2.37 27.30 -30.52
CA LYS A 487 -2.59 26.93 -29.11
C LYS A 487 -3.60 25.81 -28.91
N GLN A 488 -4.25 25.31 -29.96
CA GLN A 488 -5.19 24.19 -29.84
C GLN A 488 -4.48 22.97 -29.27
N SER A 489 -5.11 22.41 -28.23
CA SER A 489 -4.51 21.39 -27.39
C SER A 489 -5.49 20.28 -27.09
N VAL A 490 -4.97 19.08 -26.88
CA VAL A 490 -5.72 17.94 -26.34
C VAL A 490 -5.02 17.40 -25.11
N ILE A 491 -5.79 16.83 -24.19
CA ILE A 491 -5.27 16.09 -23.05
C ILE A 491 -5.53 14.61 -23.23
N ILE A 492 -4.47 13.81 -23.18
CA ILE A 492 -4.51 12.35 -23.33
C ILE A 492 -4.54 11.70 -21.95
N ASP A 493 -5.47 10.76 -21.76
CA ASP A 493 -5.67 9.93 -20.56
C ASP A 493 -5.67 10.71 -19.22
N PRO A 494 -6.53 11.74 -19.02
CA PRO A 494 -6.54 12.56 -17.81
C PRO A 494 -7.24 11.88 -16.62
N ALA A 495 -6.74 10.74 -16.19
CA ALA A 495 -7.43 9.88 -15.22
C ALA A 495 -7.48 10.39 -13.78
N ASN A 496 -6.54 11.25 -13.38
CA ASN A 496 -6.49 11.85 -12.05
C ASN A 496 -6.66 13.38 -12.09
N PRO A 497 -7.90 13.89 -12.14
CA PRO A 497 -8.19 15.33 -12.23
C PRO A 497 -7.50 16.20 -11.15
N PRO A 498 -7.36 15.78 -9.88
CA PRO A 498 -6.61 16.54 -8.88
C PRO A 498 -5.16 16.87 -9.27
N GLU A 499 -4.48 16.03 -10.06
CA GLU A 499 -3.13 16.29 -10.55
C GLU A 499 -3.11 16.97 -11.92
N VAL A 500 -4.03 16.59 -12.81
CA VAL A 500 -4.05 17.06 -14.19
C VAL A 500 -4.69 18.45 -14.31
N ALA A 501 -5.81 18.68 -13.62
CA ALA A 501 -6.58 19.92 -13.77
C ALA A 501 -5.80 21.18 -13.33
N PRO A 502 -5.02 21.20 -12.24
CA PRO A 502 -4.22 22.38 -11.89
C PRO A 502 -3.22 22.77 -12.98
N VAL A 503 -2.58 21.78 -13.63
CA VAL A 503 -1.64 22.03 -14.73
C VAL A 503 -2.37 22.65 -15.91
N LEU A 504 -3.51 22.09 -16.33
CA LEU A 504 -4.29 22.63 -17.45
C LEU A 504 -4.82 24.04 -17.15
N LYS A 505 -5.33 24.30 -15.94
CA LYS A 505 -5.79 25.63 -15.52
C LYS A 505 -4.67 26.66 -15.63
N SER A 506 -3.50 26.35 -15.08
CA SER A 506 -2.34 27.25 -15.14
C SER A 506 -1.93 27.58 -16.58
N GLN A 507 -1.96 26.60 -17.49
CA GLN A 507 -1.62 26.81 -18.90
C GLN A 507 -2.68 27.61 -19.66
N LEU A 508 -3.98 27.40 -19.35
CA LEU A 508 -5.10 28.18 -19.90
C LEU A 508 -5.02 29.64 -19.43
N GLU A 509 -4.84 29.88 -18.14
CA GLU A 509 -4.71 31.22 -17.55
C GLU A 509 -3.51 31.99 -18.11
N ALA A 510 -2.42 31.28 -18.42
CA ALA A 510 -1.24 31.86 -19.05
C ALA A 510 -1.40 32.10 -20.58
N GLY A 511 -2.54 31.76 -21.17
CA GLY A 511 -2.79 31.87 -22.62
C GLY A 511 -1.88 30.97 -23.46
N LYS A 512 -1.37 29.88 -22.87
CA LYS A 512 -0.43 28.95 -23.53
C LYS A 512 -1.12 27.82 -24.27
N ILE A 513 -2.37 27.53 -23.93
CA ILE A 513 -3.18 26.50 -24.56
C ILE A 513 -4.62 26.97 -24.78
N ASP A 514 -5.28 26.33 -25.73
CA ASP A 514 -6.73 26.31 -25.97
C ASP A 514 -7.16 24.84 -25.96
N LEU A 515 -7.81 24.38 -24.89
CA LEU A 515 -8.12 22.96 -24.70
C LEU A 515 -9.35 22.57 -25.51
N THR A 516 -9.17 21.70 -26.51
CA THR A 516 -10.18 21.39 -27.53
C THR A 516 -10.80 19.99 -27.42
N ALA A 517 -10.11 19.02 -26.83
CA ALA A 517 -10.62 17.67 -26.64
C ALA A 517 -9.90 16.91 -25.52
N ILE A 518 -10.58 15.89 -24.98
CA ILE A 518 -9.98 14.80 -24.22
C ILE A 518 -9.76 13.64 -25.20
N VAL A 519 -8.63 12.95 -25.11
CA VAL A 519 -8.31 11.77 -25.90
C VAL A 519 -8.03 10.62 -24.95
N ASN A 520 -8.67 9.47 -25.13
CA ASN A 520 -8.39 8.27 -24.35
C ASN A 520 -7.85 7.15 -25.22
N THR A 521 -6.86 6.44 -24.69
CA THR A 521 -6.27 5.26 -25.33
C THR A 521 -7.17 4.04 -25.17
N HIS A 522 -7.78 3.85 -24.00
CA HIS A 522 -8.69 2.74 -23.71
C HIS A 522 -9.59 3.03 -22.51
N HIS A 523 -10.50 2.10 -22.18
CA HIS A 523 -11.54 2.32 -21.17
C HIS A 523 -11.11 2.18 -19.71
N HIS A 524 -9.94 1.62 -19.39
CA HIS A 524 -9.56 1.41 -18.00
C HIS A 524 -9.58 2.72 -17.21
N TRP A 525 -9.98 2.61 -15.94
CA TRP A 525 -10.28 3.76 -15.10
C TRP A 525 -9.08 4.69 -14.88
N ASP A 526 -7.88 4.13 -14.80
CA ASP A 526 -6.63 4.87 -14.66
C ASP A 526 -6.16 5.55 -15.98
N HIS A 527 -7.00 5.52 -17.01
CA HIS A 527 -6.88 6.31 -18.25
C HIS A 527 -8.13 7.18 -18.50
N ALA A 528 -9.32 6.59 -18.44
CA ALA A 528 -10.58 7.25 -18.80
C ALA A 528 -11.42 7.73 -17.59
N GLY A 529 -11.07 7.34 -16.36
CA GLY A 529 -11.90 7.56 -15.17
C GLY A 529 -12.03 9.01 -14.73
N GLY A 530 -11.12 9.89 -15.17
CA GLY A 530 -11.18 11.32 -14.88
C GLY A 530 -12.06 12.12 -15.85
N ASN A 531 -12.56 11.50 -16.93
CA ASN A 531 -13.22 12.23 -18.02
C ASN A 531 -14.43 13.06 -17.55
N GLU A 532 -15.32 12.49 -16.75
CA GLU A 532 -16.50 13.21 -16.26
C GLU A 532 -16.15 14.43 -15.40
N GLU A 533 -15.14 14.32 -14.55
CA GLU A 533 -14.70 15.42 -13.69
C GLU A 533 -13.96 16.49 -14.50
N MET A 534 -13.10 16.09 -15.44
CA MET A 534 -12.46 17.02 -16.37
C MET A 534 -13.48 17.81 -17.19
N LEU A 535 -14.56 17.17 -17.66
CA LEU A 535 -15.66 17.85 -18.35
C LEU A 535 -16.44 18.81 -17.44
N LYS A 536 -16.56 18.53 -16.14
CA LYS A 536 -17.14 19.47 -15.18
C LYS A 536 -16.26 20.70 -14.97
N ILE A 537 -14.94 20.52 -14.95
CA ILE A 537 -13.96 21.58 -14.68
C ILE A 537 -13.75 22.47 -15.91
N PHE A 538 -13.58 21.88 -17.10
CA PHE A 538 -13.19 22.58 -18.33
C PHE A 538 -14.34 22.77 -19.32
N GLY A 539 -15.54 22.28 -19.01
CA GLY A 539 -16.72 22.38 -19.85
C GLY A 539 -16.89 21.21 -20.82
N LYS A 540 -17.89 21.32 -21.71
CA LYS A 540 -18.21 20.26 -22.68
C LYS A 540 -17.18 20.19 -23.80
N LEU A 541 -16.18 19.34 -23.62
CA LEU A 541 -15.22 18.98 -24.66
C LEU A 541 -15.64 17.68 -25.35
N PRO A 542 -15.35 17.50 -26.65
CA PRO A 542 -15.35 16.19 -27.27
C PRO A 542 -14.38 15.24 -26.53
N VAL A 543 -14.81 13.99 -26.36
CA VAL A 543 -13.98 12.91 -25.84
C VAL A 543 -13.76 11.92 -26.98
N ILE A 544 -12.52 11.79 -27.41
CA ILE A 544 -12.09 10.93 -28.51
C ILE A 544 -11.52 9.66 -27.89
N GLY A 545 -12.01 8.47 -28.26
CA GLY A 545 -11.54 7.25 -27.64
C GLY A 545 -12.08 5.97 -28.27
N GLY A 546 -11.71 4.85 -27.65
CA GLY A 546 -12.27 3.53 -27.91
C GLY A 546 -13.79 3.47 -27.67
N ARG A 547 -14.40 2.35 -28.05
CA ARG A 547 -15.86 2.16 -27.95
C ARG A 547 -16.37 2.36 -26.53
N ASP A 548 -15.61 1.90 -25.54
CA ASP A 548 -16.06 1.70 -24.17
C ASP A 548 -15.47 2.75 -23.20
N CYS A 549 -14.65 3.69 -23.70
CA CYS A 549 -14.16 4.84 -22.94
C CYS A 549 -15.30 5.70 -22.37
N GLN A 550 -15.19 6.05 -21.09
CA GLN A 550 -16.17 6.88 -20.38
C GLN A 550 -16.38 8.21 -21.12
N SER A 551 -17.64 8.61 -21.33
CA SER A 551 -18.02 9.86 -21.98
C SER A 551 -17.54 10.04 -23.43
N ALA A 552 -17.04 9.00 -24.10
CA ALA A 552 -16.57 9.07 -25.49
C ALA A 552 -17.68 9.56 -26.45
N THR A 553 -17.43 10.69 -27.12
CA THR A 553 -18.33 11.29 -28.11
C THR A 553 -17.85 11.11 -29.54
N LYS A 554 -16.57 10.78 -29.75
CA LYS A 554 -15.96 10.47 -31.06
C LYS A 554 -15.16 9.18 -30.97
N LYS A 555 -15.36 8.29 -31.94
CA LYS A 555 -14.78 6.94 -31.96
C LYS A 555 -14.12 6.72 -33.32
N PRO A 556 -12.89 7.19 -33.53
CA PRO A 556 -12.24 7.13 -34.83
C PRO A 556 -12.02 5.69 -35.26
N ALA A 557 -12.22 5.39 -36.53
CA ALA A 557 -11.90 4.09 -37.11
C ALA A 557 -10.38 3.85 -37.15
N HIS A 558 -9.96 2.59 -37.25
CA HIS A 558 -8.55 2.27 -37.49
C HIS A 558 -8.07 2.94 -38.79
N GLY A 559 -6.96 3.66 -38.72
CA GLY A 559 -6.40 4.45 -39.83
C GLY A 559 -7.08 5.79 -40.08
N GLU A 560 -8.12 6.16 -39.31
CA GLU A 560 -8.78 7.45 -39.45
C GLU A 560 -7.83 8.59 -39.05
N VAL A 561 -7.80 9.64 -39.87
CA VAL A 561 -6.95 10.80 -39.67
C VAL A 561 -7.79 12.03 -39.32
N PHE A 562 -7.40 12.72 -38.25
CA PHE A 562 -7.96 14.01 -37.86
C PHE A 562 -6.84 14.98 -37.46
N LYS A 563 -7.18 16.22 -37.13
CA LYS A 563 -6.21 17.26 -36.78
C LYS A 563 -6.41 17.84 -35.39
N ILE A 564 -5.31 18.31 -34.81
CA ILE A 564 -5.27 19.22 -33.66
C ILE A 564 -4.60 20.51 -34.15
N GLY A 565 -5.28 21.65 -34.06
CA GLY A 565 -4.79 22.87 -34.70
C GLY A 565 -4.73 22.73 -36.22
N ASP A 566 -3.81 23.49 -36.82
CA ASP A 566 -3.67 23.51 -38.28
C ASP A 566 -2.71 22.43 -38.79
N ARG A 567 -1.78 22.01 -37.92
CA ARG A 567 -0.56 21.29 -38.32
C ARG A 567 -0.44 19.87 -37.81
N ILE A 568 -0.94 19.56 -36.60
CA ILE A 568 -0.76 18.24 -36.02
C ILE A 568 -1.77 17.29 -36.67
N SER A 569 -1.26 16.35 -37.46
CA SER A 569 -2.04 15.25 -38.03
C SER A 569 -2.03 14.08 -37.04
N VAL A 570 -3.20 13.57 -36.70
CA VAL A 570 -3.38 12.43 -35.77
C VAL A 570 -3.98 11.27 -36.53
N THR A 571 -3.33 10.11 -36.48
CA THR A 571 -3.84 8.84 -37.02
C THR A 571 -4.21 7.92 -35.87
N ALA A 572 -5.45 7.45 -35.83
CA ALA A 572 -5.91 6.48 -34.84
C ALA A 572 -5.53 5.05 -35.27
N LEU A 573 -4.77 4.36 -34.44
CA LEU A 573 -4.28 3.01 -34.69
C LEU A 573 -4.89 2.06 -33.66
N HIS A 574 -5.93 1.32 -34.06
CA HIS A 574 -6.51 0.29 -33.18
C HIS A 574 -5.50 -0.81 -32.90
N THR A 575 -5.30 -1.11 -31.63
CA THR A 575 -4.35 -2.08 -31.10
C THR A 575 -5.03 -2.97 -30.05
N PRO A 576 -6.10 -3.70 -30.40
CA PRO A 576 -6.83 -4.54 -29.45
C PRO A 576 -5.87 -5.60 -28.88
N CYS A 577 -5.84 -5.74 -27.56
CA CYS A 577 -5.30 -6.90 -26.85
C CYS A 577 -5.39 -6.65 -25.34
N HIS A 578 -4.74 -5.58 -24.87
CA HIS A 578 -4.79 -5.17 -23.48
C HIS A 578 -6.25 -4.92 -23.07
N THR A 579 -6.93 -4.08 -23.84
CA THR A 579 -8.38 -4.07 -23.96
C THR A 579 -8.76 -4.23 -25.42
N GLN A 580 -10.01 -4.62 -25.69
CA GLN A 580 -10.52 -4.71 -27.06
C GLN A 580 -10.76 -3.34 -27.70
N ASP A 581 -10.87 -2.29 -26.90
CA ASP A 581 -11.08 -0.91 -27.35
C ASP A 581 -9.79 -0.06 -27.37
N SER A 582 -8.63 -0.68 -27.21
CA SER A 582 -7.32 0.00 -27.22
C SER A 582 -7.01 0.68 -28.56
N VAL A 583 -6.67 1.96 -28.48
CA VAL A 583 -6.25 2.81 -29.61
C VAL A 583 -4.96 3.55 -29.27
N CYS A 584 -3.95 3.38 -30.12
CA CYS A 584 -2.75 4.21 -30.13
C CYS A 584 -2.96 5.43 -31.05
N TYR A 585 -2.42 6.59 -30.67
CA TYR A 585 -2.52 7.81 -31.49
C TYR A 585 -1.15 8.23 -32.00
N PHE A 586 -0.94 8.05 -33.31
CA PHE A 586 0.26 8.51 -34.00
C PHE A 586 0.08 9.96 -34.45
N MET A 587 0.92 10.86 -33.96
CA MET A 587 0.83 12.29 -34.24
C MET A 587 2.06 12.80 -34.98
N GLN A 588 1.84 13.65 -35.98
CA GLN A 588 2.89 14.21 -36.82
C GLN A 588 2.75 15.73 -36.97
N ASP A 589 3.87 16.45 -36.86
CA ASP A 589 4.01 17.86 -37.21
C ASP A 589 5.33 18.09 -37.95
N GLY A 590 5.26 18.18 -39.28
CA GLY A 590 6.44 18.22 -40.14
C GLY A 590 7.29 16.96 -39.96
N ASP A 591 8.56 17.15 -39.56
CA ASP A 591 9.50 16.05 -39.31
C ASP A 591 9.34 15.44 -37.91
N GLN A 592 8.55 16.05 -37.01
CA GLN A 592 8.33 15.49 -35.68
C GLN A 592 7.25 14.43 -35.69
N ARG A 593 7.52 13.31 -35.02
CA ARG A 593 6.63 12.14 -34.95
C ARG A 593 6.61 11.58 -33.53
N VAL A 594 5.42 11.37 -33.00
CA VAL A 594 5.21 10.76 -31.67
C VAL A 594 4.06 9.76 -31.74
N VAL A 595 4.05 8.78 -30.86
CA VAL A 595 2.93 7.85 -30.69
C VAL A 595 2.58 7.70 -29.22
N PHE A 596 1.30 7.92 -28.91
CA PHE A 596 0.71 7.68 -27.59
C PHE A 596 0.13 6.28 -27.59
N THR A 597 0.62 5.43 -26.71
CA THR A 597 0.45 3.97 -26.83
C THR A 597 -0.41 3.34 -25.73
N GLY A 598 -0.80 4.14 -24.74
CA GLY A 598 -1.51 3.66 -23.56
C GLY A 598 -0.81 2.42 -23.01
N ASP A 599 -1.59 1.36 -22.86
CA ASP A 599 -1.12 0.09 -22.30
C ASP A 599 -0.82 -0.97 -23.35
N THR A 600 -0.74 -0.59 -24.63
CA THR A 600 -0.31 -1.51 -25.69
C THR A 600 1.20 -1.72 -25.63
N LEU A 601 1.98 -0.63 -25.76
CA LEU A 601 3.44 -0.63 -25.77
C LEU A 601 3.96 0.18 -24.57
N PHE A 602 4.88 -0.40 -23.81
CA PHE A 602 5.66 0.31 -22.80
C PHE A 602 7.12 0.37 -23.24
N ILE A 603 7.90 1.29 -22.67
CA ILE A 603 9.35 1.27 -22.89
C ILE A 603 9.90 -0.06 -22.36
N GLY A 604 10.48 -0.86 -23.26
CA GLY A 604 10.99 -2.20 -22.97
C GLY A 604 9.92 -3.25 -22.58
N GLY A 605 8.62 -3.00 -22.81
CA GLY A 605 7.57 -3.94 -22.43
C GLY A 605 6.28 -3.83 -23.24
N CYS A 606 5.26 -4.56 -22.83
CA CYS A 606 3.89 -4.46 -23.37
C CYS A 606 2.84 -4.67 -22.26
N GLY A 607 1.59 -4.32 -22.57
CA GLY A 607 0.44 -4.58 -21.72
C GLY A 607 0.26 -6.05 -21.35
N ARG A 608 -0.44 -6.29 -20.23
CA ARG A 608 -1.05 -7.60 -19.99
C ARG A 608 -2.22 -7.81 -20.94
N PHE A 609 -2.46 -9.05 -21.34
CA PHE A 609 -3.50 -9.41 -22.32
C PHE A 609 -4.82 -9.67 -21.57
N PHE A 610 -5.45 -8.64 -21.00
CA PHE A 610 -6.65 -8.85 -20.18
C PHE A 610 -7.86 -9.25 -21.03
N GLU A 611 -8.00 -8.67 -22.22
CA GLU A 611 -9.16 -8.91 -23.08
C GLU A 611 -8.79 -9.49 -24.45
N GLY A 612 -7.56 -9.98 -24.62
CA GLY A 612 -7.07 -10.40 -25.92
C GLY A 612 -6.00 -11.47 -25.86
N THR A 613 -5.36 -11.67 -26.99
CA THR A 613 -4.52 -12.83 -27.28
C THR A 613 -3.10 -12.42 -27.67
N ALA A 614 -2.18 -13.37 -27.61
CA ALA A 614 -0.81 -13.16 -28.10
C ALA A 614 -0.77 -12.82 -29.60
N ALA A 615 -1.70 -13.35 -30.40
CA ALA A 615 -1.81 -13.02 -31.83
C ALA A 615 -2.18 -11.54 -32.02
N GLU A 616 -3.13 -11.06 -31.23
CA GLU A 616 -3.53 -9.65 -31.23
C GLU A 616 -2.41 -8.73 -30.75
N MET A 617 -1.70 -9.05 -29.66
CA MET A 617 -0.55 -8.24 -29.22
C MET A 617 0.60 -8.28 -30.25
N HIS A 618 0.86 -9.44 -30.85
CA HIS A 618 1.87 -9.54 -31.91
C HIS A 618 1.53 -8.63 -33.08
N LYS A 619 0.29 -8.67 -33.56
CA LYS A 619 -0.19 -7.75 -34.59
C LYS A 619 -0.08 -6.28 -34.15
N ALA A 620 -0.52 -5.96 -32.95
CA ALA A 620 -0.46 -4.59 -32.42
C ALA A 620 0.97 -4.03 -32.39
N LEU A 621 1.92 -4.79 -31.84
CA LEU A 621 3.30 -4.33 -31.70
C LEU A 621 4.12 -4.47 -32.98
N ASN A 622 4.11 -5.65 -33.59
CA ASN A 622 5.06 -6.05 -34.63
C ASN A 622 4.54 -5.81 -36.06
N GLU A 623 3.25 -5.59 -36.25
CA GLU A 623 2.69 -5.18 -37.55
C GLU A 623 2.26 -3.71 -37.51
N THR A 624 1.37 -3.34 -36.59
CA THR A 624 0.81 -1.98 -36.54
C THR A 624 1.85 -0.95 -36.06
N LEU A 625 2.34 -1.05 -34.82
CA LEU A 625 3.27 -0.05 -34.26
C LEU A 625 4.67 -0.12 -34.88
N ALA A 626 5.17 -1.32 -35.20
CA ALA A 626 6.45 -1.48 -35.87
C ALA A 626 6.46 -0.95 -37.32
N SER A 627 5.29 -0.79 -37.96
CA SER A 627 5.21 -0.14 -39.28
C SER A 627 5.44 1.38 -39.23
N LEU A 628 5.40 1.98 -38.04
CA LEU A 628 5.69 3.40 -37.87
C LEU A 628 7.17 3.71 -38.15
N PRO A 629 7.48 4.95 -38.59
CA PRO A 629 8.86 5.39 -38.77
C PRO A 629 9.70 5.22 -37.52
N ASP A 630 10.94 4.76 -37.69
CA ASP A 630 11.83 4.42 -36.57
C ASP A 630 12.12 5.61 -35.65
N ASP A 631 12.09 6.84 -36.16
CA ASP A 631 12.31 8.07 -35.39
C ASP A 631 11.08 8.53 -34.57
N THR A 632 9.97 7.77 -34.61
CA THR A 632 8.75 8.07 -33.86
C THR A 632 8.96 7.88 -32.37
N LYS A 633 8.84 8.95 -31.57
CA LYS A 633 8.99 8.88 -30.10
C LYS A 633 7.79 8.21 -29.43
N VAL A 634 8.05 7.37 -28.42
CA VAL A 634 7.02 6.60 -27.72
C VAL A 634 6.62 7.29 -26.40
N TYR A 635 5.31 7.43 -26.20
CA TYR A 635 4.69 7.95 -24.98
C TYR A 635 3.70 6.90 -24.43
N PRO A 636 4.10 6.11 -23.43
CA PRO A 636 3.29 5.02 -22.88
C PRO A 636 2.30 5.47 -21.79
N GLY A 637 1.37 4.60 -21.41
CA GLY A 637 0.41 4.85 -20.31
C GLY A 637 1.06 4.94 -18.92
N HIS A 638 2.13 4.18 -18.70
CA HIS A 638 2.77 4.02 -17.39
C HIS A 638 4.29 4.09 -17.41
N GLU A 639 4.86 4.47 -16.27
CA GLU A 639 6.29 4.34 -15.97
C GLU A 639 6.61 2.94 -15.40
N TYR A 640 6.71 1.95 -16.30
CA TYR A 640 7.11 0.57 -15.96
C TYR A 640 8.51 0.19 -16.44
N THR A 641 9.28 1.15 -16.93
CA THR A 641 10.54 0.90 -17.64
C THR A 641 11.54 0.13 -16.81
N LYS A 642 11.75 0.48 -15.53
CA LYS A 642 12.66 -0.26 -14.64
C LYS A 642 12.30 -1.75 -14.51
N ALA A 643 11.02 -2.04 -14.28
CA ALA A 643 10.54 -3.42 -14.15
C ALA A 643 10.60 -4.16 -15.49
N ASN A 644 10.25 -3.48 -16.59
CA ASN A 644 10.32 -4.02 -17.93
C ASN A 644 11.74 -4.38 -18.34
N VAL A 645 12.71 -3.52 -18.05
CA VAL A 645 14.12 -3.78 -18.36
C VAL A 645 14.69 -4.91 -17.53
N LYS A 646 14.32 -4.99 -16.25
CA LYS A 646 14.70 -6.13 -15.40
C LYS A 646 14.26 -7.45 -16.04
N PHE A 647 13.04 -7.49 -16.61
CA PHE A 647 12.57 -8.64 -17.37
C PHE A 647 13.32 -8.84 -18.70
N CYS A 648 13.50 -7.80 -19.53
CA CYS A 648 14.25 -7.90 -20.78
C CYS A 648 15.65 -8.49 -20.56
N ALA A 649 16.33 -8.10 -19.47
CA ALA A 649 17.63 -8.61 -19.10
C ALA A 649 17.62 -10.12 -18.73
N THR A 650 16.50 -10.69 -18.25
CA THR A 650 16.44 -12.15 -18.03
C THR A 650 16.34 -12.92 -19.34
N VAL A 651 15.88 -12.26 -20.42
CA VAL A 651 15.65 -12.85 -21.74
C VAL A 651 16.85 -12.67 -22.67
N SER A 652 17.42 -11.47 -22.77
CA SER A 652 18.55 -11.16 -23.65
C SER A 652 19.49 -10.13 -23.01
N GLN A 653 20.79 -10.26 -23.26
CA GLN A 653 21.84 -9.39 -22.72
C GLN A 653 22.44 -8.46 -23.79
N SER A 654 21.66 -8.15 -24.84
CA SER A 654 22.07 -7.26 -25.93
C SER A 654 22.44 -5.84 -25.45
N GLU A 655 23.38 -5.19 -26.14
CA GLU A 655 23.82 -3.81 -25.83
C GLU A 655 22.68 -2.78 -25.75
N PRO A 656 21.64 -2.81 -26.62
CA PRO A 656 20.47 -1.93 -26.47
C PRO A 656 19.76 -2.07 -25.11
N ILE A 657 19.58 -3.30 -24.60
CA ILE A 657 18.94 -3.54 -23.30
C ILE A 657 19.78 -2.98 -22.16
N LYS A 658 21.12 -3.13 -22.21
CA LYS A 658 22.02 -2.56 -21.19
C LYS A 658 21.97 -1.03 -21.19
N LYS A 659 21.92 -0.41 -22.38
CA LYS A 659 21.78 1.05 -22.50
C LYS A 659 20.44 1.52 -21.91
N LEU A 660 19.36 0.79 -22.20
CA LEU A 660 18.05 1.08 -21.63
C LEU A 660 18.07 0.91 -20.09
N GLN A 661 18.76 -0.09 -19.55
CA GLN A 661 18.92 -0.30 -18.11
C GLN A 661 19.65 0.87 -17.45
N ALA A 662 20.82 1.24 -17.97
CA ALA A 662 21.58 2.37 -17.46
C ALA A 662 20.77 3.67 -17.50
N PHE A 663 19.98 3.89 -18.56
CA PHE A 663 19.09 5.03 -18.66
C PHE A 663 17.97 4.99 -17.60
N ALA A 664 17.30 3.84 -17.46
CA ALA A 664 16.22 3.66 -16.50
C ALA A 664 16.69 3.83 -15.06
N ASP A 665 17.91 3.39 -14.71
CA ASP A 665 18.47 3.54 -13.37
C ASP A 665 18.75 5.01 -13.02
N GLN A 666 19.12 5.82 -14.02
CA GLN A 666 19.47 7.24 -13.85
C GLN A 666 18.28 8.19 -13.97
N ASN A 667 17.12 7.74 -14.45
CA ASN A 667 15.98 8.60 -14.75
C ASN A 667 14.70 8.08 -14.09
N GLN A 668 13.96 8.96 -13.42
CA GLN A 668 12.63 8.63 -12.90
C GLN A 668 11.57 8.56 -13.99
N GLN A 669 11.76 9.27 -15.11
CA GLN A 669 10.79 9.41 -16.19
C GLN A 669 11.46 9.11 -17.53
N THR A 670 10.86 8.24 -18.34
CA THR A 670 11.49 7.69 -19.56
C THR A 670 10.69 7.93 -20.85
N GLN A 671 9.44 8.37 -20.72
CA GLN A 671 8.54 8.69 -21.84
C GLN A 671 9.11 9.77 -22.77
N GLY A 672 8.92 9.60 -24.08
CA GLY A 672 9.39 10.54 -25.09
C GLY A 672 10.91 10.59 -25.27
N LYS A 673 11.66 9.69 -24.62
CA LYS A 673 13.12 9.57 -24.74
C LYS A 673 13.55 8.50 -25.75
N PHE A 674 12.71 7.48 -25.92
CA PHE A 674 12.93 6.36 -26.83
C PHE A 674 11.95 6.41 -28.00
N THR A 675 12.36 5.75 -29.08
CA THR A 675 11.64 5.70 -30.34
C THR A 675 11.17 4.29 -30.69
N ILE A 676 10.29 4.16 -31.67
CA ILE A 676 9.89 2.85 -32.23
C ILE A 676 11.12 2.07 -32.73
N GLY A 677 12.11 2.77 -33.31
CA GLY A 677 13.38 2.16 -33.71
C GLY A 677 14.15 1.60 -32.51
N ASP A 678 14.20 2.32 -31.38
CA ASP A 678 14.85 1.82 -30.16
C ASP A 678 14.11 0.61 -29.58
N GLU A 679 12.77 0.65 -29.54
CA GLU A 679 11.94 -0.46 -29.04
C GLU A 679 12.16 -1.75 -29.85
N LYS A 680 12.29 -1.66 -31.19
CA LYS A 680 12.66 -2.81 -32.03
C LYS A 680 14.01 -3.44 -31.65
N LEU A 681 14.90 -2.70 -30.99
CA LEU A 681 16.22 -3.16 -30.59
C LEU A 681 16.26 -3.71 -29.15
N HIS A 682 15.58 -3.08 -28.19
CA HIS A 682 15.64 -3.49 -26.77
C HIS A 682 14.39 -4.18 -26.23
N ASN A 683 13.24 -4.05 -26.88
CA ASN A 683 11.99 -4.61 -26.36
C ASN A 683 11.82 -6.03 -26.87
N VAL A 684 11.92 -7.00 -25.95
CA VAL A 684 11.86 -8.43 -26.31
C VAL A 684 10.51 -8.83 -26.93
N PHE A 685 9.43 -8.10 -26.63
CA PHE A 685 8.12 -8.32 -27.26
C PHE A 685 8.04 -7.81 -28.71
N MET A 686 8.96 -6.93 -29.12
CA MET A 686 9.11 -6.46 -30.51
C MET A 686 10.18 -7.24 -31.30
N ARG A 687 10.74 -8.29 -30.70
CA ARG A 687 11.84 -9.10 -31.25
C ARG A 687 11.50 -10.58 -31.27
N VAL A 688 10.23 -10.92 -31.49
CA VAL A 688 9.74 -12.31 -31.44
C VAL A 688 10.29 -13.23 -32.54
N GLU A 689 10.91 -12.66 -33.57
CA GLU A 689 11.62 -13.38 -34.63
C GLU A 689 13.11 -13.55 -34.36
N ASP A 690 13.64 -12.95 -33.28
CA ASP A 690 15.04 -13.03 -32.93
C ASP A 690 15.42 -14.45 -32.48
N PRO A 691 16.43 -15.10 -33.09
CA PRO A 691 16.86 -16.44 -32.73
C PRO A 691 17.21 -16.62 -31.24
N GLU A 692 17.77 -15.59 -30.60
CA GLU A 692 18.11 -15.61 -29.16
C GLU A 692 16.84 -15.75 -28.32
N ILE A 693 15.81 -14.98 -28.66
CA ILE A 693 14.52 -14.94 -27.94
C ILE A 693 13.73 -16.23 -28.21
N GLN A 694 13.74 -16.72 -29.44
CA GLN A 694 13.15 -18.01 -29.80
C GLN A 694 13.80 -19.17 -29.02
N GLN A 695 15.13 -19.16 -28.90
CA GLN A 695 15.85 -20.15 -28.11
C GLN A 695 15.48 -20.06 -26.63
N LYS A 696 15.43 -18.84 -26.07
CA LYS A 696 15.08 -18.61 -24.66
C LYS A 696 13.67 -19.07 -24.30
N THR A 697 12.72 -18.86 -25.21
CA THR A 697 11.31 -19.26 -25.02
C THR A 697 11.04 -20.71 -25.41
N GLY A 698 11.95 -21.36 -26.15
CA GLY A 698 11.73 -22.69 -26.72
C GLY A 698 10.66 -22.72 -27.82
N LYS A 699 10.27 -21.57 -28.37
CA LYS A 699 9.24 -21.41 -29.40
C LYS A 699 9.85 -20.82 -30.67
N LYS A 700 9.27 -21.16 -31.83
CA LYS A 700 9.70 -20.63 -33.15
C LYS A 700 8.64 -19.78 -33.82
N ASN A 701 7.36 -20.02 -33.54
CA ASN A 701 6.28 -19.22 -34.08
C ASN A 701 6.22 -17.87 -33.34
N PRO A 702 6.24 -16.71 -34.02
CA PRO A 702 6.23 -15.39 -33.37
C PRO A 702 5.10 -15.17 -32.36
N VAL A 703 3.90 -15.73 -32.63
CA VAL A 703 2.74 -15.63 -31.72
C VAL A 703 2.95 -16.50 -30.47
N GLU A 704 3.52 -17.70 -30.62
CA GLU A 704 3.86 -18.55 -29.48
C GLU A 704 5.00 -17.96 -28.64
N VAL A 705 5.98 -17.32 -29.29
CA VAL A 705 7.05 -16.58 -28.61
C VAL A 705 6.47 -15.40 -27.82
N MET A 706 5.55 -14.62 -28.42
CA MET A 706 4.83 -13.55 -27.73
C MET A 706 4.08 -14.07 -26.49
N ALA A 707 3.36 -15.19 -26.62
CA ALA A 707 2.66 -15.82 -25.50
C ALA A 707 3.63 -16.24 -24.40
N ALA A 708 4.72 -16.93 -24.76
CA ALA A 708 5.73 -17.40 -23.82
C ALA A 708 6.39 -16.23 -23.06
N LEU A 709 6.82 -15.19 -23.78
CA LEU A 709 7.39 -13.98 -23.15
C LEU A 709 6.39 -13.32 -22.19
N ARG A 710 5.11 -13.28 -22.57
CA ARG A 710 4.08 -12.65 -21.75
C ARG A 710 3.88 -13.41 -20.45
N GLU A 711 3.81 -14.74 -20.50
CA GLU A 711 3.68 -15.59 -19.32
C GLU A 711 4.93 -15.54 -18.44
N MET A 712 6.14 -15.59 -19.03
CA MET A 712 7.38 -15.40 -18.30
C MET A 712 7.40 -14.07 -17.53
N LYS A 713 6.90 -12.98 -18.14
CA LYS A 713 6.81 -11.67 -17.47
C LYS A 713 5.65 -11.58 -16.47
N ASN A 714 4.62 -12.43 -16.59
CA ASN A 714 3.51 -12.46 -15.63
C ASN A 714 3.88 -13.21 -14.34
N ALA A 715 4.79 -14.17 -14.44
CA ALA A 715 5.34 -14.94 -13.32
C ALA A 715 6.42 -14.20 -12.51
N MET A 716 6.88 -13.05 -13.01
CA MET A 716 7.87 -12.17 -12.38
C MET A 716 7.21 -10.95 -11.75
#